data_AF-A0A8J8EEV9-F1
#
_entry.id   AF-A0A8J8EEV9-F1
#
_cell.length_a   1.000
_cell.length_b   1.000
_cell.length_c   1.000
_cell.angle_alpha   90.00
_cell.angle_beta   90.00
_cell.angle_gamma   90.00
#
_symmetry.space_group_name_H-M   'P 1'
#
loop_
_entity.id
_entity.type
_entity.pdbx_description
1 polymer ?
#
loop_
_entity_poly.entity_id
_entity_poly.type
_entity_poly.pdbx_seq_one_letter_code
_entity_poly.pdbx_strand_id
1 'polypeptide(L)'
;MPWTQDIIMLASEDVLIENVIELLKRMGFRDYEKVSSKKDWGIDIVAIRDDPIAGMEKLVIAVHRKGLASSRDVNVFAGLVDKYKADKGILISTAGFTKDAKVLISREHRGRIIPWDGEKLISLFHNYSLEPPEELLKMAESTKKKSEKKSPLNEFELDAPLLYEFSAKDVFKKVASFAASKYPIKPSEMNLRALSVTLSSAYIFSWSVEGGNEKDKAVVFSGEDIVLRATEDKRLSVPVTKALLNDSSSIQATERYIEVPISPSEAVLILKERAARELGVAEGKVSIHERKKVYVPKFAKLELRVGENTAKATVNLESGKVEFEISPLPDEYFIGKTEEIVLKQTGEEVLEKELKRDRGKVKISGKTKSFSFEMAFNEYTGKPLSLEALLSDEALNELLEKAYPSGKVMNLEKGKKVAVADILLDDGIAVLEVDLTTGKYSEVRKLPSPREAFKNAKEVIEGNFPPRNLEMSSYRVLEHKYLELTLESPDGKAVVKVDGATGDVLDYLVEITPERAKELVAERYPDFEITSVEGKDAEYVLKAENEMHVVTIRLSKDGKLVEEVDRVLKRELAEKIALERAREVDEEAGIDSISLNDNWEVEFTGKTKIGTLVLHRATGEVLEENVRFTEMAIEAMYHEHLMKSFGEREVRTERLTHYKDKGYITIKVSGAGRLYYARIDTRTGKIISEDTAPIKGITAKLKQIQLESKYK
;
A
#
# COMPACT_ATOMS: atom_id res chain seq x y z
N MET A 1 -29.23 -7.42 22.91
CA MET A 1 -29.52 -8.37 24.01
C MET A 1 -30.20 -7.60 25.14
N PRO A 2 -31.20 -8.16 25.83
CA PRO A 2 -31.85 -7.48 26.96
C PRO A 2 -30.94 -7.42 28.19
N TRP A 3 -31.26 -6.55 29.14
CA TRP A 3 -30.65 -6.56 30.47
C TRP A 3 -30.82 -7.94 31.14
N THR A 4 -29.75 -8.45 31.73
CA THR A 4 -29.77 -9.67 32.55
C THR A 4 -29.06 -9.41 33.88
N GLN A 5 -29.23 -10.32 34.84
CA GLN A 5 -28.59 -10.24 36.15
C GLN A 5 -27.07 -10.13 36.03
N ASP A 6 -26.47 -10.89 35.12
CA ASP A 6 -25.02 -10.84 34.85
C ASP A 6 -24.58 -9.47 34.32
N ILE A 7 -25.37 -8.86 33.42
CA ILE A 7 -25.05 -7.55 32.83
C ILE A 7 -25.15 -6.45 33.90
N ILE A 8 -26.18 -6.47 34.76
CA ILE A 8 -26.33 -5.50 35.85
C ILE A 8 -25.17 -5.62 36.85
N MET A 9 -24.71 -6.83 37.15
CA MET A 9 -23.59 -7.06 38.06
C MET A 9 -22.26 -6.57 37.48
N LEU A 10 -22.08 -6.64 36.15
CA LEU A 10 -20.91 -6.13 35.43
C LEU A 10 -20.89 -4.60 35.31
N ALA A 11 -22.06 -3.96 35.24
CA ALA A 11 -22.17 -2.51 35.07
C ALA A 11 -21.42 -1.75 36.18
N SER A 12 -20.67 -0.70 35.81
CA SER A 12 -20.06 0.18 36.81
C SER A 12 -21.14 0.94 37.59
N GLU A 13 -20.77 1.48 38.75
CA GLU A 13 -21.72 2.26 39.56
C GLU A 13 -22.22 3.50 38.80
N ASP A 14 -21.33 4.19 38.09
CA ASP A 14 -21.68 5.33 37.25
C ASP A 14 -22.62 4.94 36.11
N VAL A 15 -22.35 3.83 35.42
CA VAL A 15 -23.21 3.35 34.33
C VAL A 15 -24.59 2.96 34.86
N LEU A 16 -24.68 2.35 36.04
CA LEU A 16 -25.98 2.07 36.67
C LEU A 16 -26.71 3.35 37.05
N ILE A 17 -26.03 4.34 37.62
CA ILE A 17 -26.61 5.64 37.96
C ILE A 17 -27.16 6.34 36.71
N GLU A 18 -26.41 6.35 35.61
CA GLU A 18 -26.86 6.94 34.34
C GLU A 18 -28.10 6.25 33.77
N ASN A 19 -28.15 4.91 33.81
CA ASN A 19 -29.31 4.16 33.37
C ASN A 19 -30.52 4.34 34.30
N VAL A 20 -30.30 4.49 35.61
CA VAL A 20 -31.36 4.82 36.56
C VAL A 20 -31.88 6.24 36.31
N ILE A 21 -31.01 7.21 36.02
CA ILE A 21 -31.42 8.57 35.63
C ILE A 21 -32.27 8.53 34.36
N GLU A 22 -31.82 7.81 33.33
CA GLU A 22 -32.59 7.64 32.10
C GLU A 22 -33.93 6.93 32.34
N LEU A 23 -33.98 5.95 33.23
CA LEU A 23 -35.22 5.31 33.66
C LEU A 23 -36.16 6.33 34.31
N LEU A 24 -35.66 7.18 35.21
CA LEU A 24 -36.46 8.24 35.85
C LEU A 24 -37.01 9.24 34.82
N LYS A 25 -36.22 9.60 33.79
CA LYS A 25 -36.72 10.44 32.68
C LYS A 25 -37.93 9.80 32.01
N ARG A 26 -37.83 8.52 31.65
CA ARG A 26 -38.90 7.78 30.98
C ARG A 26 -40.11 7.52 31.89
N MET A 27 -39.89 7.50 33.21
CA MET A 27 -40.93 7.45 34.23
C MET A 27 -41.63 8.81 34.49
N GLY A 28 -41.18 9.89 33.84
CA GLY A 28 -41.81 11.21 33.91
C GLY A 28 -41.38 12.08 35.10
N PHE A 29 -40.19 11.85 35.66
CA PHE A 29 -39.60 12.75 36.66
C PHE A 29 -39.13 14.05 35.99
N ARG A 30 -39.47 15.22 36.57
CA ARG A 30 -39.18 16.53 35.95
C ARG A 30 -37.76 16.99 36.20
N ASP A 31 -37.29 16.86 37.45
CA ASP A 31 -35.93 17.22 37.84
C ASP A 31 -35.23 16.01 38.45
N TYR A 32 -33.99 15.77 38.05
CA TYR A 32 -33.12 14.76 38.64
C TYR A 32 -31.67 15.22 38.56
N GLU A 33 -30.93 15.06 39.64
CA GLU A 33 -29.53 15.48 39.72
C GLU A 33 -28.67 14.32 40.23
N LYS A 34 -27.60 14.01 39.49
CA LYS A 34 -26.55 13.10 39.95
C LYS A 34 -25.72 13.83 40.99
N VAL A 35 -25.60 13.27 42.18
CA VAL A 35 -24.79 13.86 43.25
C VAL A 35 -23.31 13.57 42.98
N SER A 36 -22.52 14.64 42.78
CA SER A 36 -21.13 14.56 42.31
C SER A 36 -20.12 14.05 43.34
N SER A 37 -20.47 13.99 44.63
CA SER A 37 -19.63 13.40 45.69
C SER A 37 -20.44 12.48 46.62
N LYS A 38 -20.46 11.18 46.29
CA LYS A 38 -21.06 10.14 47.14
C LYS A 38 -20.45 10.08 48.54
N LYS A 39 -19.15 10.42 48.68
CA LYS A 39 -18.44 10.41 49.97
C LYS A 39 -18.97 11.43 50.96
N ASP A 40 -19.47 12.57 50.49
CA ASP A 40 -19.95 13.65 51.36
C ASP A 40 -21.47 13.55 51.62
N TRP A 41 -22.22 12.98 50.67
CA TRP A 41 -23.68 12.96 50.72
C TRP A 41 -24.31 11.62 51.06
N GLY A 42 -23.66 10.49 50.73
CA GLY A 42 -24.17 9.13 50.99
C GLY A 42 -25.33 8.67 50.10
N ILE A 43 -25.78 9.52 49.16
CA ILE A 43 -26.82 9.22 48.14
C ILE A 43 -26.26 9.51 46.75
N ASP A 44 -26.87 8.92 45.72
CA ASP A 44 -26.38 8.99 44.33
C ASP A 44 -27.24 9.91 43.44
N ILE A 45 -28.56 9.94 43.66
CA ILE A 45 -29.49 10.73 42.85
C ILE A 45 -30.51 11.41 43.76
N VAL A 46 -30.82 12.68 43.48
CA VAL A 46 -32.01 13.36 43.99
C VAL A 46 -32.97 13.54 42.81
N ALA A 47 -34.24 13.19 42.96
CA ALA A 47 -35.24 13.34 41.91
C ALA A 47 -36.52 13.99 42.45
N ILE A 48 -37.17 14.80 41.63
CA ILE A 48 -38.42 15.48 41.95
C ILE A 48 -39.45 15.16 40.85
N ARG A 49 -40.67 14.83 41.28
CA ARG A 49 -41.80 14.63 40.38
C ARG A 49 -43.05 15.25 40.98
N ASP A 50 -43.94 15.72 40.11
CA ASP A 50 -45.29 16.12 40.51
C ASP A 50 -46.16 14.88 40.72
N ASP A 51 -46.50 14.63 41.98
CA ASP A 51 -47.51 13.69 42.38
C ASP A 51 -48.91 14.33 42.27
N PRO A 52 -49.86 13.71 41.54
CA PRO A 52 -51.21 14.25 41.35
C PRO A 52 -52.02 14.45 42.65
N ILE A 53 -51.61 13.83 43.75
CA ILE A 53 -52.31 13.83 45.04
C ILE A 53 -51.56 14.69 46.07
N ALA A 54 -50.23 14.56 46.15
CA ALA A 54 -49.41 15.17 47.19
C ALA A 54 -48.67 16.46 46.77
N GLY A 55 -48.71 16.84 45.48
CA GLY A 55 -47.92 17.95 44.96
C GLY A 55 -46.49 17.52 44.58
N MET A 56 -45.47 18.32 44.87
CA MET A 56 -44.08 17.96 44.55
C MET A 56 -43.56 16.88 45.50
N GLU A 57 -43.14 15.72 44.97
CA GLU A 57 -42.52 14.63 45.72
C GLU A 57 -41.01 14.60 45.46
N LYS A 58 -40.21 14.65 46.53
CA LYS A 58 -38.75 14.56 46.51
C LYS A 58 -38.29 13.15 46.89
N LEU A 59 -37.54 12.52 45.99
CA LEU A 59 -36.91 11.22 46.17
C LEU A 59 -35.40 11.34 46.31
N VAL A 60 -34.82 10.48 47.14
CA VAL A 60 -33.38 10.22 47.16
C VAL A 60 -33.11 8.76 46.81
N ILE A 61 -32.06 8.51 46.04
CA ILE A 61 -31.74 7.17 45.55
C ILE A 61 -30.29 6.86 45.89
N ALA A 62 -30.04 5.65 46.39
CA ALA A 62 -28.70 5.13 46.60
C ALA A 62 -28.53 3.75 45.97
N VAL A 63 -27.38 3.52 45.35
CA VAL A 63 -26.94 2.28 44.72
C VAL A 63 -25.92 1.60 45.64
N HIS A 64 -26.26 0.40 46.07
CA HIS A 64 -25.43 -0.51 46.85
C HIS A 64 -24.95 -1.67 45.98
N ARG A 65 -23.63 -1.82 45.86
CA ARG A 65 -23.00 -2.89 45.05
C ARG A 65 -22.24 -3.93 45.87
N LYS A 66 -22.06 -3.71 47.18
CA LYS A 66 -21.19 -4.53 48.04
C LYS A 66 -21.94 -5.73 48.61
N GLY A 67 -22.28 -6.69 47.75
CA GLY A 67 -23.01 -7.88 48.17
C GLY A 67 -24.47 -7.57 48.53
N LEU A 68 -25.07 -8.43 49.35
CA LEU A 68 -26.46 -8.25 49.79
C LEU A 68 -26.56 -7.06 50.77
N ALA A 69 -27.49 -6.15 50.51
CA ALA A 69 -27.77 -5.03 51.41
C ALA A 69 -28.42 -5.53 52.71
N SER A 70 -27.80 -5.17 53.84
CA SER A 70 -28.18 -5.62 55.18
C SER A 70 -29.13 -4.66 55.89
N SER A 71 -29.70 -5.07 57.04
CA SER A 71 -30.52 -4.20 57.88
C SER A 71 -29.78 -2.92 58.33
N ARG A 72 -28.45 -3.01 58.48
CA ARG A 72 -27.62 -1.84 58.81
C ARG A 72 -27.61 -0.83 57.65
N ASP A 73 -27.46 -1.30 56.42
CA ASP A 73 -27.43 -0.44 55.23
C ASP A 73 -28.78 0.27 55.02
N VAL A 74 -29.88 -0.44 55.27
CA VAL A 74 -31.24 0.13 55.25
C VAL A 74 -31.40 1.25 56.27
N ASN A 75 -30.98 1.04 57.52
CA ASN A 75 -31.09 2.06 58.56
C ASN A 75 -30.19 3.29 58.30
N VAL A 76 -28.99 3.08 57.76
CA VAL A 76 -28.12 4.19 57.33
C VAL A 76 -28.82 5.00 56.24
N PHE A 77 -29.39 4.33 55.24
CA PHE A 77 -30.11 5.00 54.16
C PHE A 77 -31.38 5.71 54.65
N ALA A 78 -32.13 5.11 55.59
CA ALA A 78 -33.28 5.75 56.24
C ALA A 78 -32.91 7.10 56.86
N GLY A 79 -31.78 7.14 57.60
CA GLY A 79 -31.27 8.39 58.16
C GLY A 79 -30.89 9.43 57.11
N LEU A 80 -30.46 9.01 55.91
CA LEU A 80 -30.19 9.93 54.80
C LEU A 80 -31.48 10.50 54.19
N VAL A 81 -32.53 9.68 54.05
CA VAL A 81 -33.86 10.14 53.61
C VAL A 81 -34.34 11.28 54.54
N ASP A 82 -34.19 11.09 55.85
CA ASP A 82 -34.57 12.10 56.86
C ASP A 82 -33.69 13.34 56.79
N LYS A 83 -32.37 13.17 56.70
CA LYS A 83 -31.39 14.26 56.59
C LYS A 83 -31.67 15.16 55.39
N TYR A 84 -32.04 14.58 54.25
CA TYR A 84 -32.32 15.34 53.03
C TYR A 84 -33.78 15.79 52.88
N LYS A 85 -34.61 15.55 53.91
CA LYS A 85 -36.05 15.86 53.94
C LYS A 85 -36.73 15.34 52.67
N ALA A 86 -36.40 14.12 52.26
CA ALA A 86 -37.02 13.47 51.13
C ALA A 86 -38.29 12.74 51.59
N ASP A 87 -39.31 12.72 50.73
CA ASP A 87 -40.57 12.06 51.01
C ASP A 87 -40.41 10.54 51.01
N LYS A 88 -39.58 10.03 50.07
CA LYS A 88 -39.21 8.61 50.02
C LYS A 88 -37.76 8.40 49.56
N GLY A 89 -37.21 7.24 49.89
CA GLY A 89 -35.91 6.77 49.43
C GLY A 89 -36.02 5.50 48.58
N ILE A 90 -35.25 5.41 47.50
CA ILE A 90 -35.07 4.16 46.75
C ILE A 90 -33.67 3.62 47.02
N LEU A 91 -33.61 2.43 47.62
CA LEU A 91 -32.35 1.73 47.83
C LEU A 91 -32.23 0.65 46.76
N ILE A 92 -31.22 0.76 45.91
CA ILE A 92 -30.94 -0.18 44.83
C ILE A 92 -29.84 -1.12 45.29
N SER A 93 -30.06 -2.43 45.24
CA SER A 93 -29.03 -3.44 45.50
C SER A 93 -28.98 -4.47 44.39
N THR A 94 -27.91 -4.44 43.60
CA THR A 94 -27.77 -5.33 42.42
C THR A 94 -27.71 -6.80 42.80
N ALA A 95 -27.12 -7.13 43.96
CA ALA A 95 -27.08 -8.50 44.49
C ALA A 95 -28.32 -8.88 45.31
N GLY A 96 -29.18 -7.91 45.67
CA GLY A 96 -30.40 -8.11 46.46
C GLY A 96 -30.26 -7.71 47.94
N PHE A 97 -31.25 -8.10 48.75
CA PHE A 97 -31.36 -7.73 50.17
C PHE A 97 -31.38 -8.98 51.05
N THR A 98 -30.79 -8.89 52.24
CA THR A 98 -30.89 -9.95 53.25
C THR A 98 -32.33 -10.09 53.76
N LYS A 99 -32.68 -11.27 54.30
CA LYS A 99 -34.07 -11.55 54.76
C LYS A 99 -34.53 -10.58 55.84
N ASP A 100 -33.67 -10.29 56.80
CA ASP A 100 -33.88 -9.31 57.87
C ASP A 100 -34.06 -7.89 57.33
N ALA A 101 -33.27 -7.48 56.33
CA ALA A 101 -33.41 -6.16 55.69
C ALA A 101 -34.77 -6.00 55.01
N LYS A 102 -35.25 -7.04 54.30
CA LYS A 102 -36.59 -7.03 53.67
C LYS A 102 -37.69 -6.91 54.73
N VAL A 103 -37.57 -7.62 55.86
CA VAL A 103 -38.53 -7.52 56.97
C VAL A 103 -38.53 -6.12 57.56
N LEU A 104 -37.36 -5.54 57.83
CA LEU A 104 -37.18 -4.19 58.37
C LEU A 104 -37.86 -3.14 57.48
N ILE A 105 -37.62 -3.17 56.17
CA ILE A 105 -38.26 -2.25 55.22
C ILE A 105 -39.79 -2.40 55.24
N SER A 106 -40.29 -3.63 55.29
CA SER A 106 -41.73 -3.89 55.22
C SER A 106 -42.51 -3.52 56.48
N ARG A 107 -41.84 -3.46 57.65
CA ARG A 107 -42.47 -3.18 58.95
C ARG A 107 -42.23 -1.74 59.42
N GLU A 108 -40.98 -1.30 59.43
CA GLU A 108 -40.59 -0.05 60.09
C GLU A 108 -40.45 1.11 59.10
N HIS A 109 -39.96 0.84 57.88
CA HIS A 109 -39.76 1.86 56.84
C HIS A 109 -40.77 1.73 55.69
N ARG A 110 -41.95 1.13 55.96
CA ARG A 110 -42.93 0.76 54.94
C ARG A 110 -43.41 2.00 54.18
N GLY A 111 -43.25 1.97 52.85
CA GLY A 111 -43.65 3.08 51.98
C GLY A 111 -42.71 4.30 52.00
N ARG A 112 -41.80 4.37 52.99
CA ARG A 112 -40.74 5.39 53.08
C ARG A 112 -39.48 4.97 52.35
N ILE A 113 -39.11 3.69 52.42
CA ILE A 113 -37.99 3.11 51.66
C ILE A 113 -38.53 2.07 50.68
N ILE A 114 -38.14 2.20 49.42
CA ILE A 114 -38.51 1.30 48.33
C ILE A 114 -37.26 0.49 47.93
N PRO A 115 -37.24 -0.84 48.13
CA PRO A 115 -36.13 -1.67 47.73
C PRO A 115 -36.24 -2.05 46.26
N TRP A 116 -35.19 -1.78 45.49
CA TRP A 116 -35.03 -2.28 44.13
C TRP A 116 -33.86 -3.27 44.11
N ASP A 117 -34.18 -4.57 44.01
CA ASP A 117 -33.17 -5.59 43.77
C ASP A 117 -32.84 -5.72 42.27
N GLY A 118 -31.83 -6.52 41.94
CA GLY A 118 -31.40 -6.74 40.55
C GLY A 118 -32.53 -7.17 39.63
N GLU A 119 -33.37 -8.12 40.06
CA GLU A 119 -34.53 -8.58 39.28
C GLU A 119 -35.54 -7.46 39.05
N LYS A 120 -35.86 -6.67 40.10
CA LYS A 120 -36.75 -5.53 39.97
C LYS A 120 -36.18 -4.49 39.01
N LEU A 121 -34.88 -4.21 39.07
CA LEU A 121 -34.22 -3.24 38.20
C LEU A 121 -34.24 -3.68 36.72
N ILE A 122 -34.00 -4.96 36.44
CA ILE A 122 -34.14 -5.54 35.07
C ILE A 122 -35.57 -5.35 34.57
N SER A 123 -36.57 -5.67 35.41
CA SER A 123 -37.97 -5.54 35.01
C SER A 123 -38.34 -4.08 34.67
N LEU A 124 -37.80 -3.12 35.42
CA LEU A 124 -38.03 -1.70 35.16
C LEU A 124 -37.34 -1.24 33.87
N PHE A 125 -36.07 -1.60 33.65
CA PHE A 125 -35.39 -1.28 32.40
C PHE A 125 -36.09 -1.86 31.17
N HIS A 126 -36.56 -3.11 31.27
CA HIS A 126 -37.31 -3.75 30.18
C HIS A 126 -38.65 -3.04 29.92
N ASN A 127 -39.43 -2.75 30.97
CA ASN A 127 -40.75 -2.13 30.84
C ASN A 127 -40.69 -0.71 30.24
N TYR A 128 -39.57 -0.01 30.41
CA TYR A 128 -39.35 1.32 29.85
C TYR A 128 -38.44 1.31 28.60
N SER A 129 -38.19 0.14 28.02
CA SER A 129 -37.40 -0.07 26.80
C SER A 129 -35.97 0.52 26.88
N LEU A 130 -35.32 0.45 28.04
CA LEU A 130 -33.90 0.79 28.18
C LEU A 130 -33.05 -0.40 27.76
N GLU A 131 -32.14 -0.18 26.81
CA GLU A 131 -31.19 -1.18 26.37
C GLU A 131 -29.85 -1.05 27.13
N PRO A 132 -29.15 -2.17 27.37
CA PRO A 132 -27.83 -2.12 27.98
C PRO A 132 -26.79 -1.50 27.02
N PRO A 133 -25.85 -0.68 27.52
CA PRO A 133 -24.74 -0.15 26.72
C PRO A 133 -23.96 -1.24 25.98
N GLU A 134 -23.57 -0.98 24.72
CA GLU A 134 -22.85 -1.95 23.87
C GLU A 134 -21.56 -2.49 24.51
N GLU A 135 -20.85 -1.65 25.27
CA GLU A 135 -19.61 -2.02 25.96
C GLU A 135 -19.86 -3.13 27.00
N LEU A 136 -20.97 -3.05 27.73
CA LEU A 136 -21.36 -4.09 28.68
C LEU A 136 -21.81 -5.36 27.97
N LEU A 137 -22.41 -5.26 26.80
CA LEU A 137 -22.71 -6.43 25.96
C LEU A 137 -21.44 -7.13 25.48
N LYS A 138 -20.44 -6.38 25.00
CA LYS A 138 -19.12 -6.90 24.60
C LYS A 138 -18.39 -7.52 25.79
N MET A 139 -18.44 -6.88 26.97
CA MET A 139 -17.88 -7.42 28.20
C MET A 139 -18.59 -8.70 28.65
N ALA A 140 -19.92 -8.73 28.63
CA ALA A 140 -20.72 -9.92 28.98
C ALA A 140 -20.49 -11.07 28.00
N GLU A 141 -20.33 -10.79 26.70
CA GLU A 141 -19.95 -11.79 25.69
C GLU A 141 -18.53 -12.30 25.91
N SER A 142 -17.58 -11.42 26.25
CA SER A 142 -16.20 -11.83 26.57
C SER A 142 -16.12 -12.65 27.86
N THR A 143 -16.99 -12.34 28.84
CA THR A 143 -17.09 -13.04 30.12
C THR A 143 -17.82 -14.38 29.95
N LYS A 144 -18.85 -14.45 29.10
CA LYS A 144 -19.48 -15.70 28.65
C LYS A 144 -18.49 -16.60 27.91
N LYS A 145 -17.68 -16.05 27.00
CA LYS A 145 -16.58 -16.78 26.33
C LYS A 145 -15.49 -17.25 27.32
N LYS A 146 -15.31 -16.57 28.45
CA LYS A 146 -14.43 -17.02 29.55
C LYS A 146 -15.13 -18.03 30.48
N SER A 147 -16.44 -17.93 30.72
CA SER A 147 -17.20 -18.85 31.58
C SER A 147 -17.58 -20.16 30.87
N GLU A 148 -17.59 -20.19 29.53
CA GLU A 148 -17.64 -21.43 28.73
C GLU A 148 -16.38 -22.29 28.91
N LYS A 149 -15.32 -21.77 29.54
CA LYS A 149 -14.16 -22.57 29.99
C LYS A 149 -14.32 -23.12 31.41
N LYS A 150 -15.52 -23.53 31.83
CA LYS A 150 -15.57 -24.57 32.87
C LYS A 150 -15.00 -25.83 32.22
N SER A 151 -13.86 -26.28 32.72
CA SER A 151 -13.27 -27.55 32.30
C SER A 151 -14.36 -28.62 32.41
N PRO A 152 -14.58 -29.47 31.38
CA PRO A 152 -15.58 -30.56 31.43
C PRO A 152 -15.16 -31.69 32.38
N LEU A 153 -14.11 -31.46 33.18
CA LEU A 153 -13.49 -32.42 34.05
C LEU A 153 -13.91 -32.12 35.49
N ASN A 154 -14.33 -33.16 36.19
CA ASN A 154 -14.54 -33.16 37.61
C ASN A 154 -13.24 -33.52 38.32
N GLU A 155 -13.06 -33.02 39.54
CA GLU A 155 -12.00 -33.47 40.41
C GLU A 155 -12.47 -34.70 41.19
N PHE A 156 -11.72 -35.80 41.07
CA PHE A 156 -11.95 -37.03 41.82
C PHE A 156 -10.86 -37.20 42.86
N GLU A 157 -11.24 -37.19 44.13
CA GLU A 157 -10.36 -37.61 45.22
C GLU A 157 -10.21 -39.13 45.23
N LEU A 158 -8.98 -39.59 45.39
CA LEU A 158 -8.60 -40.99 45.50
C LEU A 158 -8.26 -41.30 46.96
N ASP A 159 -8.70 -42.46 47.44
CA ASP A 159 -8.42 -43.01 48.77
C ASP A 159 -6.97 -43.51 48.94
N ALA A 160 -6.15 -43.36 47.90
CA ALA A 160 -4.74 -43.73 47.87
C ALA A 160 -3.99 -42.82 46.89
N PRO A 161 -2.68 -42.62 47.07
CA PRO A 161 -1.88 -41.80 46.18
C PRO A 161 -1.67 -42.47 44.82
N LEU A 162 -1.34 -41.66 43.81
CA LEU A 162 -0.86 -42.18 42.52
C LEU A 162 0.60 -42.63 42.63
N LEU A 163 0.93 -43.76 42.00
CA LEU A 163 2.33 -44.17 41.81
C LEU A 163 3.02 -43.28 40.78
N TYR A 164 2.37 -43.04 39.63
CA TYR A 164 2.86 -42.12 38.60
C TYR A 164 1.97 -40.90 38.50
N GLU A 165 2.56 -39.72 38.30
CA GLU A 165 1.79 -38.48 38.13
C GLU A 165 0.87 -38.54 36.92
N PHE A 166 -0.33 -37.97 37.08
CA PHE A 166 -1.31 -37.86 36.01
C PHE A 166 -1.78 -36.41 35.90
N SER A 167 -1.81 -35.89 34.67
CA SER A 167 -2.27 -34.56 34.35
C SER A 167 -3.13 -34.61 33.09
N ALA A 168 -4.42 -34.33 33.24
CA ALA A 168 -5.37 -34.26 32.13
C ALA A 168 -4.92 -33.27 31.04
N LYS A 169 -4.32 -32.15 31.47
CA LYS A 169 -3.78 -31.12 30.58
C LYS A 169 -2.62 -31.64 29.73
N ASP A 170 -1.71 -32.39 30.32
CA ASP A 170 -0.56 -32.93 29.61
C ASP A 170 -0.96 -34.05 28.64
N VAL A 171 -1.92 -34.89 29.04
CA VAL A 171 -2.52 -35.89 28.16
C VAL A 171 -3.19 -35.21 26.97
N PHE A 172 -4.02 -34.20 27.20
CA PHE A 172 -4.65 -33.44 26.12
C PHE A 172 -3.62 -32.77 25.19
N LYS A 173 -2.59 -32.13 25.76
CA LYS A 173 -1.51 -31.51 24.98
C LYS A 173 -0.78 -32.52 24.09
N LYS A 174 -0.52 -33.73 24.63
CA LYS A 174 0.11 -34.82 23.90
C LYS A 174 -0.77 -35.30 22.72
N VAL A 175 -2.06 -35.48 22.96
CA VAL A 175 -3.02 -35.86 21.91
C VAL A 175 -3.13 -34.76 20.84
N ALA A 176 -3.23 -33.49 21.24
CA ALA A 176 -3.30 -32.37 20.30
C ALA A 176 -2.03 -32.25 19.45
N SER A 177 -0.86 -32.47 20.05
CA SER A 177 0.42 -32.49 19.33
C SER A 177 0.50 -33.67 18.35
N PHE A 178 0.00 -34.84 18.73
CA PHE A 178 -0.04 -36.00 17.86
C PHE A 178 -0.97 -35.75 16.66
N ALA A 179 -2.18 -35.26 16.90
CA ALA A 179 -3.14 -34.95 15.84
C ALA A 179 -2.57 -33.94 14.84
N ALA A 180 -1.95 -32.85 15.31
CA ALA A 180 -1.34 -31.83 14.46
C ALA A 180 -0.17 -32.34 13.61
N SER A 181 0.50 -33.42 14.04
CA SER A 181 1.60 -34.02 13.28
C SER A 181 1.14 -34.91 12.12
N LYS A 182 -0.10 -35.45 12.19
CA LYS A 182 -0.63 -36.40 11.21
C LYS A 182 -1.73 -35.83 10.32
N TYR A 183 -2.45 -34.84 10.80
CA TYR A 183 -3.61 -34.25 10.15
C TYR A 183 -3.42 -32.73 10.06
N PRO A 184 -4.08 -32.04 9.12
CA PRO A 184 -4.03 -30.58 9.02
C PRO A 184 -4.90 -29.91 10.10
N ILE A 185 -4.76 -30.32 11.37
CA ILE A 185 -5.56 -29.86 12.51
C ILE A 185 -4.64 -29.06 13.43
N LYS A 186 -4.99 -27.83 13.76
CA LYS A 186 -4.20 -27.05 14.73
C LYS A 186 -4.61 -27.41 16.16
N PRO A 187 -3.68 -27.44 17.13
CA PRO A 187 -4.04 -27.67 18.53
C PRO A 187 -5.10 -26.69 19.08
N SER A 188 -5.11 -25.45 18.58
CA SER A 188 -6.10 -24.42 18.94
C SER A 188 -7.52 -24.71 18.44
N GLU A 189 -7.67 -25.63 17.48
CA GLU A 189 -8.96 -26.04 16.90
C GLU A 189 -9.53 -27.25 17.64
N MET A 190 -8.84 -27.75 18.66
CA MET A 190 -9.23 -28.90 19.46
C MET A 190 -9.69 -28.46 20.85
N ASN A 191 -10.77 -29.05 21.34
CA ASN A 191 -11.26 -28.89 22.70
C ASN A 191 -11.61 -30.25 23.30
N LEU A 192 -11.28 -30.44 24.57
CA LEU A 192 -11.67 -31.62 25.32
C LEU A 192 -13.17 -31.58 25.60
N ARG A 193 -13.90 -32.66 25.28
CA ARG A 193 -15.31 -32.85 25.68
C ARG A 193 -15.44 -33.80 26.85
N ALA A 194 -14.74 -34.93 26.79
CA ALA A 194 -14.72 -35.91 27.86
C ALA A 194 -13.33 -36.55 28.00
N LEU A 195 -13.01 -36.96 29.22
CA LEU A 195 -11.80 -37.71 29.55
C LEU A 195 -12.14 -38.82 30.55
N SER A 196 -12.00 -40.07 30.14
CA SER A 196 -12.15 -41.22 31.02
C SER A 196 -10.77 -41.81 31.33
N VAL A 197 -10.48 -42.02 32.62
CA VAL A 197 -9.17 -42.50 33.08
C VAL A 197 -9.31 -43.87 33.74
N THR A 198 -8.53 -44.84 33.27
CA THR A 198 -8.42 -46.16 33.90
C THR A 198 -7.21 -46.19 34.82
N LEU A 199 -7.45 -46.46 36.10
CA LEU A 199 -6.47 -46.67 37.14
C LEU A 199 -6.44 -48.15 37.53
N SER A 200 -5.26 -48.68 37.86
CA SER A 200 -5.10 -50.02 38.40
C SER A 200 -4.55 -49.94 39.83
N SER A 201 -5.09 -50.71 40.77
CA SER A 201 -4.56 -50.73 42.14
C SER A 201 -3.30 -51.58 42.23
N ALA A 202 -2.29 -51.07 42.92
CA ALA A 202 -1.06 -51.78 43.28
C ALA A 202 -0.74 -51.55 44.76
N TYR A 203 0.24 -52.30 45.29
CA TYR A 203 0.64 -52.20 46.70
C TYR A 203 2.14 -52.01 46.84
N ILE A 204 2.53 -51.00 47.63
CA ILE A 204 3.90 -50.80 48.09
C ILE A 204 4.04 -51.48 49.45
N PHE A 205 5.08 -52.29 49.62
CA PHE A 205 5.38 -52.95 50.88
C PHE A 205 6.78 -52.62 51.37
N SER A 206 6.89 -52.20 52.62
CA SER A 206 8.17 -52.08 53.33
C SER A 206 8.53 -53.43 53.94
N TRP A 207 9.64 -54.04 53.54
CA TRP A 207 10.00 -55.38 53.99
C TRP A 207 11.46 -55.47 54.47
N SER A 208 11.74 -56.47 55.31
CA SER A 208 13.11 -56.87 55.69
C SER A 208 13.20 -58.37 55.95
N VAL A 209 14.43 -58.89 56.05
CA VAL A 209 14.69 -60.28 56.47
C VAL A 209 15.06 -60.32 57.95
N GLU A 210 14.39 -61.16 58.74
CA GLU A 210 14.75 -61.39 60.14
C GLU A 210 16.15 -62.01 60.28
N GLY A 211 17.00 -61.39 61.09
CA GLY A 211 18.38 -61.86 61.33
C GLY A 211 19.37 -61.53 60.21
N GLY A 212 18.95 -60.75 59.19
CA GLY A 212 19.81 -60.22 58.13
C GLY A 212 19.78 -58.69 58.06
N ASN A 213 20.62 -58.11 57.18
CA ASN A 213 20.66 -56.66 56.93
C ASN A 213 19.83 -56.22 55.70
N GLU A 214 19.23 -57.17 54.97
CA GLU A 214 18.45 -56.91 53.76
C GLU A 214 17.08 -56.31 54.10
N LYS A 215 16.82 -55.12 53.55
CA LYS A 215 15.53 -54.40 53.66
C LYS A 215 15.34 -53.49 52.45
N ASP A 216 14.11 -53.40 51.96
CA ASP A 216 13.75 -52.51 50.84
C ASP A 216 12.23 -52.24 50.83
N LYS A 217 11.75 -51.57 49.78
CA LYS A 217 10.36 -51.48 49.37
C LYS A 217 10.14 -52.37 48.16
N ALA A 218 9.02 -53.07 48.13
CA ALA A 218 8.55 -53.76 46.94
C ALA A 218 7.28 -53.11 46.39
N VAL A 219 7.04 -53.23 45.09
CA VAL A 219 5.77 -52.86 44.45
C VAL A 219 5.16 -54.09 43.80
N VAL A 220 3.93 -54.43 44.18
CA VAL A 220 3.15 -55.54 43.61
C VAL A 220 2.04 -54.95 42.75
N PHE A 221 2.15 -55.13 41.44
CA PHE A 221 1.18 -54.62 40.46
C PHE A 221 0.09 -55.64 40.15
N SER A 222 0.43 -56.92 40.11
CA SER A 222 -0.50 -58.02 39.83
C SER A 222 0.04 -59.34 40.38
N GLY A 223 -0.61 -60.46 40.05
CA GLY A 223 -0.15 -61.79 40.44
C GLY A 223 1.24 -62.17 39.89
N GLU A 224 1.60 -61.63 38.73
CA GLU A 224 2.83 -61.99 38.01
C GLU A 224 3.83 -60.83 37.94
N ASP A 225 3.38 -59.59 38.21
CA ASP A 225 4.18 -58.38 38.08
C ASP A 225 4.51 -57.79 39.47
N ILE A 226 5.75 -58.04 39.90
CA ILE A 226 6.31 -57.59 41.17
C ILE A 226 7.75 -57.11 40.99
N VAL A 227 8.05 -55.96 41.61
CA VAL A 227 9.42 -55.46 41.77
C VAL A 227 9.79 -55.51 43.25
N LEU A 228 10.71 -56.41 43.62
CA LEU A 228 11.06 -56.66 45.02
C LEU A 228 11.92 -55.54 45.64
N ARG A 229 12.87 -54.98 44.86
CA ARG A 229 13.80 -53.91 45.26
C ARG A 229 13.48 -52.60 44.56
N ALA A 230 12.34 -52.02 44.89
CA ALA A 230 11.80 -50.86 44.19
C ALA A 230 12.60 -49.56 44.43
N THR A 231 13.37 -49.46 45.52
CA THR A 231 14.24 -48.29 45.74
C THR A 231 15.52 -48.34 44.90
N GLU A 232 15.92 -49.52 44.43
CA GLU A 232 17.03 -49.72 43.49
C GLU A 232 16.57 -49.62 42.02
N ASP A 233 15.27 -49.74 41.76
CA ASP A 233 14.72 -49.68 40.41
C ASP A 233 14.74 -48.25 39.84
N LYS A 234 15.28 -48.11 38.62
CA LYS A 234 15.46 -46.82 37.93
C LYS A 234 14.15 -46.08 37.66
N ARG A 235 13.04 -46.79 37.51
CA ARG A 235 11.72 -46.22 37.19
C ARG A 235 10.87 -46.02 38.43
N LEU A 236 11.04 -46.83 39.48
CA LEU A 236 10.18 -46.84 40.66
C LEU A 236 10.77 -46.14 41.88
N SER A 237 12.08 -46.01 42.00
CA SER A 237 12.73 -45.42 43.18
C SER A 237 12.13 -44.07 43.61
N VAL A 238 11.96 -43.15 42.66
CA VAL A 238 11.36 -41.83 42.90
C VAL A 238 9.83 -41.92 43.10
N PRO A 239 9.05 -42.53 42.19
CA PRO A 239 7.60 -42.76 42.38
C PRO A 239 7.21 -43.37 43.72
N VAL A 240 7.90 -44.42 44.15
CA VAL A 240 7.62 -45.15 45.40
C VAL A 240 7.87 -44.26 46.60
N THR A 241 9.01 -43.56 46.63
CA THR A 241 9.34 -42.62 47.71
C THR A 241 8.29 -41.52 47.81
N LYS A 242 7.85 -40.97 46.67
CA LYS A 242 6.83 -39.91 46.63
C LYS A 242 5.45 -40.42 47.06
N ALA A 243 5.05 -41.61 46.62
CA ALA A 243 3.76 -42.19 46.99
C ALA A 243 3.70 -42.53 48.49
N LEU A 244 4.82 -42.95 49.10
CA LEU A 244 4.88 -43.19 50.54
C LEU A 244 4.66 -41.92 51.37
N LEU A 245 5.06 -40.74 50.87
CA LEU A 245 4.89 -39.44 51.55
C LEU A 245 3.46 -38.86 51.48
N ASN A 246 2.60 -39.35 50.58
CA ASN A 246 1.26 -38.80 50.35
C ASN A 246 0.20 -39.85 50.68
N ASP A 247 -0.89 -39.49 51.36
CA ASP A 247 -1.94 -40.46 51.72
C ASP A 247 -3.10 -40.51 50.73
N SER A 248 -3.24 -39.49 49.90
CA SER A 248 -4.28 -39.38 48.87
C SER A 248 -3.75 -38.65 47.64
N SER A 249 -4.54 -38.64 46.57
CA SER A 249 -4.29 -37.84 45.38
C SER A 249 -5.62 -37.44 44.75
N SER A 250 -5.64 -36.37 43.97
CA SER A 250 -6.78 -36.03 43.14
C SER A 250 -6.43 -36.11 41.66
N ILE A 251 -7.42 -36.47 40.84
CA ILE A 251 -7.29 -36.44 39.37
C ILE A 251 -8.44 -35.66 38.76
N GLN A 252 -8.17 -35.04 37.62
CA GLN A 252 -9.20 -34.40 36.81
C GLN A 252 -9.62 -35.32 35.67
N ALA A 253 -10.89 -35.71 35.65
CA ALA A 253 -11.48 -36.55 34.61
C ALA A 253 -12.98 -36.28 34.51
N THR A 254 -13.60 -36.68 33.42
CA THR A 254 -15.07 -36.78 33.35
C THR A 254 -15.52 -38.05 34.06
N GLU A 255 -14.79 -39.15 33.86
CA GLU A 255 -15.05 -40.45 34.47
C GLU A 255 -13.76 -41.14 34.91
N ARG A 256 -13.84 -42.01 35.93
CA ARG A 256 -12.73 -42.86 36.37
C ARG A 256 -13.17 -44.32 36.51
N TYR A 257 -12.28 -45.23 36.13
CA TYR A 257 -12.45 -46.66 36.32
C TYR A 257 -11.27 -47.20 37.13
N ILE A 258 -11.55 -48.07 38.10
CA ILE A 258 -10.52 -48.70 38.93
C ILE A 258 -10.54 -50.20 38.69
N GLU A 259 -9.43 -50.72 38.21
CA GLU A 259 -9.14 -52.14 38.10
C GLU A 259 -8.42 -52.62 39.36
N VAL A 260 -8.88 -53.72 39.94
CA VAL A 260 -8.25 -54.34 41.11
C VAL A 260 -7.68 -55.70 40.70
N PRO A 261 -6.45 -55.74 40.17
CA PRO A 261 -5.86 -56.96 39.62
C PRO A 261 -5.47 -57.98 40.69
N ILE A 262 -5.31 -57.54 41.95
CA ILE A 262 -4.90 -58.39 43.07
C ILE A 262 -5.45 -57.84 44.38
N SER A 263 -5.85 -58.73 45.29
CA SER A 263 -6.28 -58.35 46.64
C SER A 263 -5.07 -58.01 47.54
N PRO A 264 -5.28 -57.24 48.62
CA PRO A 264 -4.20 -56.91 49.55
C PRO A 264 -3.55 -58.14 50.22
N SER A 265 -4.30 -59.23 50.40
CA SER A 265 -3.80 -60.46 51.04
C SER A 265 -2.99 -61.31 50.06
N GLU A 266 -3.47 -61.44 48.82
CA GLU A 266 -2.73 -62.13 47.76
C GLU A 266 -1.39 -61.41 47.49
N ALA A 267 -1.38 -60.07 47.50
CA ALA A 267 -0.16 -59.31 47.30
C ALA A 267 0.91 -59.57 48.39
N VAL A 268 0.49 -59.85 49.64
CA VAL A 268 1.41 -60.26 50.73
C VAL A 268 2.01 -61.63 50.45
N LEU A 269 1.18 -62.60 50.04
CA LEU A 269 1.64 -63.96 49.74
C LEU A 269 2.66 -63.94 48.60
N ILE A 270 2.34 -63.23 47.52
CA ILE A 270 3.21 -63.14 46.34
C ILE A 270 4.52 -62.44 46.67
N LEU A 271 4.48 -61.37 47.47
CA LEU A 271 5.70 -60.72 47.93
C LEU A 271 6.58 -61.66 48.75
N LYS A 272 6.00 -62.36 49.74
CA LYS A 272 6.76 -63.27 50.61
C LYS A 272 7.36 -64.41 49.81
N GLU A 273 6.58 -65.03 48.93
CA GLU A 273 7.03 -66.10 48.04
C GLU A 273 8.17 -65.63 47.13
N ARG A 274 8.04 -64.44 46.51
CA ARG A 274 9.07 -63.87 45.64
C ARG A 274 10.35 -63.52 46.40
N ALA A 275 10.21 -62.87 47.55
CA ALA A 275 11.33 -62.46 48.41
C ALA A 275 12.09 -63.68 48.96
N ALA A 276 11.37 -64.68 49.46
CA ALA A 276 11.93 -65.93 49.95
C ALA A 276 12.78 -66.62 48.87
N ARG A 277 12.24 -66.70 47.65
CA ARG A 277 12.89 -67.32 46.50
C ARG A 277 14.14 -66.56 46.04
N GLU A 278 14.06 -65.24 45.89
CA GLU A 278 15.20 -64.41 45.43
C GLU A 278 16.32 -64.29 46.47
N LEU A 279 15.97 -64.27 47.76
CA LEU A 279 16.93 -64.09 48.86
C LEU A 279 17.39 -65.42 49.49
N GLY A 280 16.82 -66.55 49.08
CA GLY A 280 17.18 -67.88 49.59
C GLY A 280 16.79 -68.11 51.05
N VAL A 281 15.69 -67.51 51.52
CA VAL A 281 15.21 -67.60 52.91
C VAL A 281 13.80 -68.20 52.95
N ALA A 282 13.37 -68.73 54.11
CA ALA A 282 11.98 -69.16 54.27
C ALA A 282 11.02 -67.96 54.29
N GLU A 283 9.80 -68.09 53.76
CA GLU A 283 8.78 -67.01 53.74
C GLU A 283 8.48 -66.42 55.13
N GLY A 284 8.54 -67.26 56.17
CA GLY A 284 8.36 -66.84 57.56
C GLY A 284 9.44 -65.89 58.06
N LYS A 285 10.61 -65.83 57.40
CA LYS A 285 11.71 -64.92 57.72
C LYS A 285 11.61 -63.55 57.03
N VAL A 286 10.66 -63.38 56.10
CA VAL A 286 10.39 -62.09 55.46
C VAL A 286 9.32 -61.35 56.28
N SER A 287 9.73 -60.27 56.93
CA SER A 287 8.85 -59.39 57.71
C SER A 287 8.38 -58.24 56.84
N ILE A 288 7.08 -57.97 56.86
CA ILE A 288 6.46 -56.79 56.24
C ILE A 288 6.12 -55.82 57.36
N HIS A 289 6.69 -54.63 57.30
CA HIS A 289 6.51 -53.58 58.32
C HIS A 289 5.36 -52.65 58.00
N GLU A 290 5.12 -52.42 56.71
CA GLU A 290 4.14 -51.44 56.23
C GLU A 290 3.60 -51.87 54.87
N ARG A 291 2.33 -51.57 54.62
CA ARG A 291 1.67 -51.75 53.32
C ARG A 291 0.93 -50.47 52.97
N LYS A 292 1.13 -49.98 51.75
CA LYS A 292 0.40 -48.83 51.20
C LYS A 292 -0.22 -49.17 49.85
N LYS A 293 -1.52 -48.92 49.71
CA LYS A 293 -2.21 -49.01 48.41
C LYS A 293 -1.81 -47.80 47.57
N VAL A 294 -1.64 -48.01 46.27
CA VAL A 294 -1.39 -46.94 45.30
C VAL A 294 -2.20 -47.18 44.03
N TYR A 295 -2.44 -46.13 43.26
CA TYR A 295 -3.09 -46.21 41.97
C TYR A 295 -2.11 -45.95 40.83
N VAL A 296 -2.16 -46.80 39.81
CA VAL A 296 -1.31 -46.74 38.62
C VAL A 296 -2.17 -46.32 37.42
N PRO A 297 -1.95 -45.14 36.84
CA PRO A 297 -2.66 -44.73 35.62
C PRO A 297 -2.28 -45.63 34.44
N LYS A 298 -3.27 -46.27 33.81
CA LYS A 298 -3.06 -47.20 32.68
C LYS A 298 -3.44 -46.58 31.34
N PHE A 299 -4.68 -46.10 31.22
CA PHE A 299 -5.22 -45.56 29.97
C PHE A 299 -5.99 -44.26 30.20
N ALA A 300 -5.91 -43.35 29.22
CA ALA A 300 -6.77 -42.19 29.13
C ALA A 300 -7.50 -42.21 27.79
N LYS A 301 -8.83 -42.21 27.81
CA LYS A 301 -9.71 -42.13 26.63
C LYS A 301 -10.29 -40.72 26.56
N LEU A 302 -10.14 -40.06 25.42
CA LEU A 302 -10.55 -38.69 25.20
C LEU A 302 -11.63 -38.63 24.11
N GLU A 303 -12.67 -37.87 24.37
CA GLU A 303 -13.57 -37.38 23.33
C GLU A 303 -13.30 -35.90 23.09
N LEU A 304 -13.16 -35.54 21.82
CA LEU A 304 -12.63 -34.24 21.40
C LEU A 304 -13.59 -33.59 20.42
N ARG A 305 -13.79 -32.28 20.58
CA ARG A 305 -14.32 -31.43 19.50
C ARG A 305 -13.15 -30.91 18.68
N VAL A 306 -13.23 -31.03 17.36
CA VAL A 306 -12.18 -30.63 16.41
C VAL A 306 -12.82 -29.72 15.37
N GLY A 307 -12.81 -28.40 15.61
CA GLY A 307 -13.65 -27.46 14.87
C GLY A 307 -15.14 -27.82 15.01
N GLU A 308 -15.79 -28.10 13.88
CA GLU A 308 -17.17 -28.60 13.84
C GLU A 308 -17.29 -30.13 13.81
N ASN A 309 -16.15 -30.84 13.81
CA ASN A 309 -16.10 -32.29 13.83
C ASN A 309 -15.84 -32.84 15.25
N THR A 310 -15.86 -34.16 15.39
CA THR A 310 -15.54 -34.89 16.62
C THR A 310 -14.46 -35.94 16.37
N ALA A 311 -13.59 -36.15 17.35
CA ALA A 311 -12.54 -37.17 17.30
C ALA A 311 -12.47 -37.93 18.63
N LYS A 312 -11.92 -39.14 18.58
CA LYS A 312 -11.61 -39.95 19.75
C LYS A 312 -10.12 -40.20 19.84
N ALA A 313 -9.59 -40.28 21.05
CA ALA A 313 -8.20 -40.65 21.25
C ALA A 313 -8.03 -41.55 22.46
N THR A 314 -7.11 -42.50 22.37
CA THR A 314 -6.69 -43.34 23.48
C THR A 314 -5.20 -43.17 23.71
N VAL A 315 -4.81 -42.88 24.95
CA VAL A 315 -3.42 -42.78 25.36
C VAL A 315 -3.13 -43.90 26.35
N ASN A 316 -2.16 -44.76 26.01
CA ASN A 316 -1.58 -45.67 26.98
C ASN A 316 -0.57 -44.86 27.81
N LEU A 317 -0.83 -44.73 29.12
CA LEU A 317 -0.08 -43.84 30.01
C LEU A 317 1.29 -44.41 30.41
N GLU A 318 1.49 -45.72 30.27
CA GLU A 318 2.75 -46.39 30.59
C GLU A 318 3.76 -46.31 29.43
N SER A 319 3.33 -46.68 28.23
CA SER A 319 4.15 -46.62 27.01
C SER A 319 4.17 -45.23 26.37
N GLY A 320 3.16 -44.41 26.68
CA GLY A 320 2.95 -43.14 26.04
C GLY A 320 2.42 -43.20 24.61
N LYS A 321 2.03 -44.38 24.09
CA LYS A 321 1.46 -44.53 22.75
C LYS A 321 0.11 -43.80 22.66
N VAL A 322 -0.10 -43.08 21.55
CA VAL A 322 -1.36 -42.38 21.24
C VAL A 322 -2.02 -43.03 20.03
N GLU A 323 -3.28 -43.38 20.19
CA GLU A 323 -4.18 -43.79 19.11
C GLU A 323 -5.21 -42.67 18.94
N PHE A 324 -5.38 -42.19 17.70
CA PHE A 324 -6.23 -41.05 17.39
C PHE A 324 -7.10 -41.39 16.19
N GLU A 325 -8.41 -41.23 16.35
CA GLU A 325 -9.43 -41.59 15.38
C GLU A 325 -10.25 -40.35 15.03
N ILE A 326 -10.18 -39.95 13.77
CA ILE A 326 -11.01 -38.91 13.18
C ILE A 326 -11.34 -39.30 11.73
N SER A 327 -12.60 -39.11 11.34
CA SER A 327 -13.04 -39.23 9.95
C SER A 327 -13.22 -37.82 9.36
N PRO A 328 -12.94 -37.63 8.05
CA PRO A 328 -13.36 -36.43 7.33
C PRO A 328 -14.83 -36.11 7.54
N LEU A 329 -15.19 -34.83 7.55
CA LEU A 329 -16.60 -34.44 7.50
C LEU A 329 -17.23 -34.90 6.17
N PRO A 330 -18.54 -35.22 6.17
CA PRO A 330 -19.24 -35.68 4.96
C PRO A 330 -19.38 -34.55 3.92
N ASP A 331 -19.55 -34.91 2.65
CA ASP A 331 -19.70 -33.93 1.56
C ASP A 331 -20.92 -33.02 1.77
N GLU A 332 -22.02 -33.56 2.30
CA GLU A 332 -23.26 -32.82 2.58
C GLU A 332 -23.03 -31.65 3.56
N TYR A 333 -22.11 -31.82 4.52
CA TYR A 333 -21.76 -30.74 5.45
C TYR A 333 -21.14 -29.55 4.70
N PHE A 334 -20.17 -29.81 3.82
CA PHE A 334 -19.47 -28.75 3.09
C PHE A 334 -20.38 -28.08 2.06
N ILE A 335 -21.24 -28.85 1.40
CA ILE A 335 -22.24 -28.33 0.46
C ILE A 335 -23.18 -27.38 1.18
N GLY A 336 -23.82 -27.82 2.27
CA GLY A 336 -24.76 -26.97 3.01
C GLY A 336 -24.09 -25.72 3.60
N LYS A 337 -22.85 -25.84 4.08
CA LYS A 337 -22.10 -24.69 4.60
C LYS A 337 -21.72 -23.69 3.49
N THR A 338 -21.41 -24.19 2.29
CA THR A 338 -21.13 -23.34 1.13
C THR A 338 -22.37 -22.58 0.70
N GLU A 339 -23.52 -23.25 0.61
CA GLU A 339 -24.80 -22.62 0.25
C GLU A 339 -25.18 -21.49 1.23
N GLU A 340 -25.07 -21.73 2.53
CA GLU A 340 -25.32 -20.72 3.57
C GLU A 340 -24.42 -19.48 3.39
N ILE A 341 -23.13 -19.70 3.14
CA ILE A 341 -22.14 -18.63 3.06
C ILE A 341 -22.25 -17.85 1.75
N VAL A 342 -22.45 -18.53 0.63
CA VAL A 342 -22.67 -17.90 -0.68
C VAL A 342 -23.94 -17.07 -0.64
N LEU A 343 -25.07 -17.64 -0.19
CA LEU A 343 -26.34 -16.92 -0.06
C LEU A 343 -26.21 -15.66 0.81
N LYS A 344 -25.48 -15.75 1.92
CA LYS A 344 -25.26 -14.60 2.81
C LYS A 344 -24.44 -13.48 2.15
N GLN A 345 -23.48 -13.83 1.29
CA GLN A 345 -22.60 -12.85 0.65
C GLN A 345 -23.22 -12.24 -0.61
N THR A 346 -23.78 -13.08 -1.48
CA THR A 346 -24.28 -12.67 -2.80
C THR A 346 -25.77 -12.37 -2.80
N GLY A 347 -26.53 -12.89 -1.82
CA GLY A 347 -27.98 -12.85 -1.82
C GLY A 347 -28.63 -13.89 -2.74
N GLU A 348 -27.84 -14.79 -3.34
CA GLU A 348 -28.32 -15.74 -4.35
C GLU A 348 -28.09 -17.20 -3.94
N GLU A 349 -29.01 -18.07 -4.37
CA GLU A 349 -28.88 -19.52 -4.20
C GLU A 349 -27.87 -20.12 -5.17
N VAL A 350 -27.23 -21.21 -4.74
CA VAL A 350 -26.28 -21.97 -5.57
C VAL A 350 -27.05 -22.83 -6.59
N LEU A 351 -26.74 -22.65 -7.87
CA LEU A 351 -27.37 -23.39 -8.97
C LEU A 351 -26.52 -24.59 -9.41
N GLU A 352 -25.23 -24.36 -9.62
CA GLU A 352 -24.27 -25.38 -10.03
C GLU A 352 -23.17 -25.49 -8.99
N LYS A 353 -22.73 -26.70 -8.70
CA LYS A 353 -21.64 -26.96 -7.76
C LYS A 353 -20.89 -28.25 -8.09
N GLU A 354 -19.59 -28.20 -7.89
CA GLU A 354 -18.67 -29.32 -8.02
C GLU A 354 -17.80 -29.37 -6.75
N LEU A 355 -17.65 -30.56 -6.16
CA LEU A 355 -16.83 -30.78 -4.97
C LEU A 355 -15.59 -31.59 -5.35
N LYS A 356 -14.42 -31.13 -4.90
CA LYS A 356 -13.14 -31.81 -5.06
C LYS A 356 -12.42 -31.89 -3.72
N ARG A 357 -11.88 -33.07 -3.40
CA ARG A 357 -11.05 -33.30 -2.21
C ARG A 357 -9.58 -33.39 -2.63
N ASP A 358 -8.72 -32.60 -1.99
CA ASP A 358 -7.28 -32.62 -2.23
C ASP A 358 -6.50 -32.34 -0.94
N ARG A 359 -5.58 -33.23 -0.58
CA ARG A 359 -4.59 -33.04 0.50
C ARG A 359 -5.18 -32.49 1.82
N GLY A 360 -6.27 -33.06 2.33
CA GLY A 360 -6.87 -32.61 3.59
C GLY A 360 -7.73 -31.35 3.47
N LYS A 361 -8.09 -30.96 2.25
CA LYS A 361 -8.97 -29.82 1.94
C LYS A 361 -10.12 -30.27 1.07
N VAL A 362 -11.26 -29.60 1.25
CA VAL A 362 -12.43 -29.75 0.39
C VAL A 362 -12.63 -28.43 -0.33
N LYS A 363 -12.60 -28.46 -1.66
CA LYS A 363 -12.91 -27.32 -2.52
C LYS A 363 -14.27 -27.52 -3.14
N ILE A 364 -15.10 -26.49 -3.09
CA ILE A 364 -16.40 -26.46 -3.76
C ILE A 364 -16.40 -25.25 -4.67
N SER A 365 -16.55 -25.50 -5.97
CA SER A 365 -16.66 -24.45 -6.98
C SER A 365 -18.03 -24.53 -7.64
N GLY A 366 -18.57 -23.40 -8.06
CA GLY A 366 -19.92 -23.37 -8.58
C GLY A 366 -20.35 -22.02 -9.12
N LYS A 367 -21.65 -21.93 -9.42
CA LYS A 367 -22.29 -20.72 -9.91
C LYS A 367 -23.63 -20.49 -9.22
N THR A 368 -23.94 -19.22 -9.04
CA THR A 368 -25.28 -18.70 -8.73
C THR A 368 -25.87 -18.12 -10.01
N LYS A 369 -26.93 -17.32 -9.93
CA LYS A 369 -27.50 -16.66 -11.11
C LYS A 369 -26.50 -15.66 -11.70
N SER A 370 -25.80 -14.92 -10.86
CA SER A 370 -24.94 -13.79 -11.27
C SER A 370 -23.47 -13.93 -10.85
N PHE A 371 -23.13 -14.85 -9.95
CA PHE A 371 -21.77 -15.02 -9.43
C PHE A 371 -21.20 -16.40 -9.73
N SER A 372 -19.91 -16.46 -10.03
CA SER A 372 -19.11 -17.68 -9.89
C SER A 372 -18.43 -17.71 -8.52
N PHE A 373 -18.29 -18.88 -7.92
CA PHE A 373 -17.62 -18.99 -6.61
C PHE A 373 -16.69 -20.20 -6.52
N GLU A 374 -15.64 -20.06 -5.70
CA GLU A 374 -14.80 -21.13 -5.19
C GLU A 374 -14.65 -20.95 -3.67
N MET A 375 -14.98 -22.00 -2.92
CA MET A 375 -14.84 -22.06 -1.48
C MET A 375 -13.97 -23.24 -1.08
N ALA A 376 -13.03 -23.03 -0.17
CA ALA A 376 -12.17 -24.09 0.35
C ALA A 376 -12.36 -24.25 1.85
N PHE A 377 -12.36 -25.50 2.31
CA PHE A 377 -12.47 -25.89 3.70
C PHE A 377 -11.35 -26.82 4.11
N ASN A 378 -11.07 -26.87 5.40
CA ASN A 378 -10.31 -27.95 6.00
C ASN A 378 -11.20 -29.18 6.16
N GLU A 379 -10.76 -30.31 5.60
CA GLU A 379 -11.54 -31.55 5.51
C GLU A 379 -11.93 -32.15 6.87
N TYR A 380 -11.09 -31.95 7.88
CA TYR A 380 -11.28 -32.56 9.20
C TYR A 380 -11.97 -31.65 10.19
N THR A 381 -11.75 -30.34 10.12
CA THR A 381 -12.28 -29.37 11.10
C THR A 381 -13.55 -28.68 10.63
N GLY A 382 -13.85 -28.69 9.33
CA GLY A 382 -14.98 -27.94 8.75
C GLY A 382 -14.70 -26.44 8.60
N LYS A 383 -13.50 -25.99 8.95
CA LYS A 383 -13.15 -24.57 8.95
C LYS A 383 -13.03 -24.01 7.53
N PRO A 384 -13.69 -22.88 7.20
CA PRO A 384 -13.45 -22.15 5.97
C PRO A 384 -12.00 -21.66 5.87
N LEU A 385 -11.37 -21.90 4.73
CA LEU A 385 -10.00 -21.49 4.41
C LEU A 385 -9.98 -20.30 3.46
N SER A 386 -10.85 -20.30 2.45
CA SER A 386 -11.01 -19.21 1.49
C SER A 386 -12.42 -19.21 0.91
N LEU A 387 -12.83 -18.03 0.46
CA LEU A 387 -14.03 -17.81 -0.32
C LEU A 387 -13.72 -16.75 -1.36
N GLU A 388 -13.95 -17.10 -2.62
CA GLU A 388 -13.93 -16.20 -3.74
C GLU A 388 -15.29 -16.33 -4.42
N ALA A 389 -16.09 -15.27 -4.42
CA ALA A 389 -17.34 -15.21 -5.14
C ALA A 389 -17.34 -13.89 -5.90
N LEU A 390 -17.42 -13.97 -7.23
CA LEU A 390 -17.27 -12.84 -8.14
C LEU A 390 -18.38 -12.81 -9.17
N LEU A 391 -18.90 -11.60 -9.41
CA LEU A 391 -19.88 -11.32 -10.43
C LEU A 391 -19.34 -11.74 -11.81
N SER A 392 -20.16 -12.46 -12.58
CA SER A 392 -19.83 -12.83 -13.95
C SER A 392 -19.82 -11.59 -14.85
N ASP A 393 -19.15 -11.67 -16.00
CA ASP A 393 -19.10 -10.55 -16.93
C ASP A 393 -20.48 -10.24 -17.52
N GLU A 394 -21.29 -11.27 -17.76
CA GLU A 394 -22.69 -11.13 -18.19
C GLU A 394 -23.53 -10.41 -17.12
N ALA A 395 -23.42 -10.82 -15.86
CA ALA A 395 -24.16 -10.21 -14.77
C ALA A 395 -23.71 -8.78 -14.46
N LEU A 396 -22.41 -8.47 -14.64
CA LEU A 396 -21.90 -7.12 -14.55
C LEU A 396 -22.51 -6.24 -15.64
N ASN A 397 -22.53 -6.71 -16.90
CA ASN A 397 -23.15 -5.96 -17.99
C ASN A 397 -24.65 -5.75 -17.76
N GLU A 398 -25.39 -6.78 -17.34
CA GLU A 398 -26.81 -6.67 -16.98
C GLU A 398 -27.04 -5.66 -15.83
N LEU A 399 -26.14 -5.65 -14.83
CA LEU A 399 -26.20 -4.69 -13.73
C LEU A 399 -26.01 -3.26 -14.23
N LEU A 400 -25.03 -3.02 -15.10
CA LEU A 400 -24.75 -1.69 -15.67
C LEU A 400 -25.92 -1.20 -16.53
N GLU A 401 -26.46 -2.06 -17.41
CA GLU A 401 -27.63 -1.75 -18.24
C GLU A 401 -28.87 -1.48 -17.38
N LYS A 402 -29.07 -2.21 -16.29
CA LYS A 402 -30.19 -1.98 -15.39
C LYS A 402 -30.03 -0.69 -14.57
N ALA A 403 -28.81 -0.38 -14.14
CA ALA A 403 -28.51 0.82 -13.36
C ALA A 403 -28.69 2.09 -14.22
N TYR A 404 -28.26 2.05 -15.48
CA TYR A 404 -28.40 3.15 -16.43
C TYR A 404 -28.94 2.65 -17.78
N PRO A 405 -30.27 2.45 -17.92
CA PRO A 405 -30.88 1.85 -19.12
C PRO A 405 -30.69 2.64 -20.41
N SER A 406 -30.57 3.97 -20.30
CA SER A 406 -30.27 4.87 -21.42
C SER A 406 -28.78 5.17 -21.57
N GLY A 407 -27.95 4.66 -20.67
CA GLY A 407 -26.52 4.95 -20.61
C GLY A 407 -25.72 4.04 -21.55
N LYS A 408 -24.66 4.59 -22.13
CA LYS A 408 -23.69 3.82 -22.92
C LYS A 408 -22.40 3.64 -22.14
N VAL A 409 -22.01 2.41 -21.84
CA VAL A 409 -20.70 2.11 -21.23
C VAL A 409 -19.59 2.49 -22.21
N MET A 410 -18.76 3.44 -21.81
CA MET A 410 -17.63 3.96 -22.58
C MET A 410 -16.33 3.23 -22.24
N ASN A 411 -16.17 2.91 -20.96
CA ASN A 411 -14.98 2.28 -20.41
C ASN A 411 -15.39 1.41 -19.22
N LEU A 412 -14.70 0.27 -19.04
CA LEU A 412 -14.92 -0.66 -17.94
C LEU A 412 -13.57 -1.22 -17.49
N GLU A 413 -13.12 -0.81 -16.31
CA GLU A 413 -11.91 -1.33 -15.68
C GLU A 413 -12.29 -2.35 -14.60
N LYS A 414 -11.81 -3.60 -14.73
CA LYS A 414 -12.11 -4.68 -13.79
C LYS A 414 -10.88 -5.01 -12.94
N GLY A 415 -10.97 -4.71 -11.64
CA GLY A 415 -10.03 -5.18 -10.62
C GLY A 415 -10.42 -6.55 -10.05
N LYS A 416 -9.73 -6.98 -8.98
CA LYS A 416 -10.00 -8.28 -8.34
C LYS A 416 -11.34 -8.37 -7.62
N LYS A 417 -11.81 -7.26 -7.04
CA LYS A 417 -13.04 -7.20 -6.23
C LYS A 417 -13.93 -6.03 -6.59
N VAL A 418 -13.44 -5.10 -7.40
CA VAL A 418 -14.12 -3.87 -7.77
C VAL A 418 -14.00 -3.70 -9.27
N ALA A 419 -15.07 -3.28 -9.92
CA ALA A 419 -15.05 -2.78 -11.28
C ALA A 419 -15.48 -1.31 -11.29
N VAL A 420 -14.90 -0.52 -12.19
CA VAL A 420 -15.26 0.89 -12.39
C VAL A 420 -15.70 1.07 -13.84
N ALA A 421 -16.90 1.61 -14.02
CA ALA A 421 -17.51 1.83 -15.33
C ALA A 421 -17.74 3.32 -15.57
N ASP A 422 -17.34 3.82 -16.74
CA ASP A 422 -17.69 5.16 -17.21
C ASP A 422 -18.90 5.05 -18.14
N ILE A 423 -20.03 5.64 -17.76
CA ILE A 423 -21.32 5.51 -18.44
C ILE A 423 -21.73 6.87 -18.99
N LEU A 424 -21.77 7.00 -20.31
CA LEU A 424 -22.23 8.20 -21.00
C LEU A 424 -23.75 8.33 -20.89
N LEU A 425 -24.20 9.49 -20.44
CA LEU A 425 -25.59 9.92 -20.31
C LEU A 425 -25.82 11.19 -21.13
N ASP A 426 -27.08 11.60 -21.28
CA ASP A 426 -27.43 12.84 -22.00
C ASP A 426 -26.86 14.10 -21.33
N ASP A 427 -26.71 14.07 -20.00
CA ASP A 427 -26.33 15.21 -19.16
C ASP A 427 -24.94 15.06 -18.50
N GLY A 428 -24.14 14.06 -18.88
CA GLY A 428 -22.84 13.82 -18.26
C GLY A 428 -22.26 12.44 -18.49
N ILE A 429 -21.21 12.11 -17.75
CA ILE A 429 -20.68 10.75 -17.66
C ILE A 429 -20.72 10.33 -16.20
N ALA A 430 -21.53 9.32 -15.88
CA ALA A 430 -21.55 8.73 -14.54
C ALA A 430 -20.37 7.75 -14.39
N VAL A 431 -19.63 7.86 -13.28
CA VAL A 431 -18.60 6.89 -12.93
C VAL A 431 -19.15 6.00 -11.84
N LEU A 432 -19.36 4.74 -12.17
CA LEU A 432 -19.96 3.75 -11.30
C LEU A 432 -18.89 2.82 -10.75
N GLU A 433 -18.81 2.70 -9.43
CA GLU A 433 -18.00 1.67 -8.78
C GLU A 433 -18.90 0.50 -8.38
N VAL A 434 -18.51 -0.72 -8.76
CA VAL A 434 -19.26 -1.96 -8.51
C VAL A 434 -18.40 -2.90 -7.67
N ASP A 435 -18.90 -3.31 -6.51
CA ASP A 435 -18.33 -4.40 -5.71
C ASP A 435 -18.69 -5.74 -6.36
N LEU A 436 -17.70 -6.36 -7.00
CA LEU A 436 -17.83 -7.64 -7.70
C LEU A 436 -18.16 -8.80 -6.77
N THR A 437 -17.99 -8.64 -5.45
CA THR A 437 -18.22 -9.71 -4.47
C THR A 437 -19.65 -9.73 -3.94
N THR A 438 -20.37 -8.63 -4.09
CA THR A 438 -21.75 -8.46 -3.59
C THR A 438 -22.74 -7.98 -4.64
N GLY A 439 -22.26 -7.48 -5.79
CA GLY A 439 -23.10 -6.86 -6.83
C GLY A 439 -23.66 -5.50 -6.42
N LYS A 440 -23.21 -4.91 -5.31
CA LYS A 440 -23.58 -3.54 -4.93
C LYS A 440 -22.79 -2.54 -5.74
N TYR A 441 -23.39 -1.40 -6.04
CA TYR A 441 -22.74 -0.34 -6.76
C TYR A 441 -23.07 1.03 -6.17
N SER A 442 -22.23 2.01 -6.48
CA SER A 442 -22.45 3.41 -6.13
C SER A 442 -21.86 4.31 -7.21
N GLU A 443 -22.58 5.37 -7.57
CA GLU A 443 -22.03 6.44 -8.39
C GLU A 443 -21.02 7.21 -7.53
N VAL A 444 -19.73 7.15 -7.90
CA VAL A 444 -18.65 7.79 -7.14
C VAL A 444 -18.39 9.22 -7.59
N ARG A 445 -18.83 9.58 -8.80
CA ARG A 445 -18.80 10.93 -9.37
C ARG A 445 -19.59 11.00 -10.67
N LYS A 446 -19.88 12.23 -11.07
CA LYS A 446 -20.45 12.58 -12.36
C LYS A 446 -19.55 13.60 -13.04
N LEU A 447 -19.03 13.26 -14.21
CA LEU A 447 -18.22 14.14 -15.07
C LEU A 447 -19.15 14.95 -15.99
N PRO A 448 -18.73 16.15 -16.46
CA PRO A 448 -19.51 16.92 -17.43
C PRO A 448 -19.70 16.13 -18.73
N SER A 449 -20.74 16.49 -19.48
CA SER A 449 -20.97 15.88 -20.79
C SER A 449 -19.85 16.26 -21.76
N PRO A 450 -19.50 15.42 -22.75
CA PRO A 450 -18.53 15.81 -23.77
C PRO A 450 -18.87 17.11 -24.50
N ARG A 451 -20.16 17.41 -24.68
CA ARG A 451 -20.63 18.66 -25.29
C ARG A 451 -20.39 19.88 -24.41
N GLU A 452 -20.63 19.75 -23.12
CA GLU A 452 -20.38 20.81 -22.14
C GLU A 452 -18.88 21.08 -21.98
N ALA A 453 -18.09 20.02 -21.80
CA ALA A 453 -16.64 20.12 -21.74
C ALA A 453 -16.05 20.72 -23.03
N PHE A 454 -16.59 20.34 -24.20
CA PHE A 454 -16.22 20.94 -25.48
C PHE A 454 -16.49 22.44 -25.53
N LYS A 455 -17.66 22.89 -25.06
CA LYS A 455 -18.00 24.32 -25.04
C LYS A 455 -16.97 25.11 -24.23
N ASN A 456 -16.65 24.64 -23.03
CA ASN A 456 -15.66 25.30 -22.15
C ASN A 456 -14.26 25.26 -22.77
N ALA A 457 -13.82 24.10 -23.27
CA ALA A 457 -12.53 23.93 -23.90
C ALA A 457 -12.38 24.84 -25.14
N LYS A 458 -13.41 24.90 -25.99
CA LYS A 458 -13.43 25.75 -27.18
C LYS A 458 -13.28 27.23 -26.81
N GLU A 459 -14.04 27.71 -25.84
CA GLU A 459 -13.97 29.11 -25.38
C GLU A 459 -12.55 29.47 -24.88
N VAL A 460 -11.94 28.59 -24.10
CA VAL A 460 -10.58 28.79 -23.58
C VAL A 460 -9.54 28.78 -24.70
N ILE A 461 -9.59 27.82 -25.62
CA ILE A 461 -8.58 27.70 -26.68
C ILE A 461 -8.73 28.84 -27.71
N GLU A 462 -9.95 29.11 -28.21
CA GLU A 462 -10.17 30.17 -29.20
C GLU A 462 -9.94 31.57 -28.60
N GLY A 463 -10.19 31.76 -27.31
CA GLY A 463 -9.88 33.02 -26.62
C GLY A 463 -8.38 33.33 -26.51
N ASN A 464 -7.51 32.31 -26.57
CA ASN A 464 -6.09 32.44 -26.23
C ASN A 464 -5.11 32.07 -27.34
N PHE A 465 -5.54 31.32 -28.37
CA PHE A 465 -4.70 30.81 -29.44
C PHE A 465 -5.27 31.16 -30.83
N PRO A 466 -4.51 31.06 -31.92
CA PRO A 466 -5.00 31.44 -33.26
C PRO A 466 -6.07 30.55 -33.90
N PRO A 467 -6.16 29.22 -33.67
CA PRO A 467 -7.18 28.40 -34.32
C PRO A 467 -8.60 28.90 -34.04
N ARG A 468 -9.47 28.91 -35.06
CA ARG A 468 -10.87 29.32 -34.96
C ARG A 468 -11.80 28.25 -35.50
N ASN A 469 -13.05 28.29 -35.04
CA ASN A 469 -14.09 27.35 -35.43
C ASN A 469 -13.74 25.89 -35.12
N LEU A 470 -13.11 25.65 -33.97
CA LEU A 470 -12.77 24.31 -33.49
C LEU A 470 -14.05 23.49 -33.30
N GLU A 471 -14.00 22.25 -33.81
CA GLU A 471 -15.02 21.22 -33.62
C GLU A 471 -14.40 20.02 -32.88
N MET A 472 -15.19 19.34 -32.05
CA MET A 472 -14.71 18.15 -31.34
C MET A 472 -14.71 16.94 -32.28
N SER A 473 -13.52 16.42 -32.59
CA SER A 473 -13.36 15.21 -33.42
C SER A 473 -13.50 13.93 -32.60
N SER A 474 -13.00 13.92 -31.36
CA SER A 474 -13.12 12.77 -30.46
C SER A 474 -13.00 13.16 -28.98
N TYR A 475 -13.39 12.24 -28.10
CA TYR A 475 -13.20 12.38 -26.66
C TYR A 475 -12.95 11.02 -25.99
N ARG A 476 -12.27 11.02 -24.85
CA ARG A 476 -12.11 9.83 -23.99
C ARG A 476 -12.02 10.20 -22.52
N VAL A 477 -12.43 9.29 -21.65
CA VAL A 477 -12.26 9.42 -20.20
C VAL A 477 -10.90 8.85 -19.80
N LEU A 478 -10.17 9.58 -18.96
CA LEU A 478 -8.88 9.16 -18.40
C LEU A 478 -9.01 8.99 -16.89
N GLU A 479 -8.52 7.86 -16.37
CA GLU A 479 -8.47 7.55 -14.93
C GLU A 479 -9.83 7.72 -14.23
N HIS A 480 -10.93 7.53 -14.96
CA HIS A 480 -12.29 7.77 -14.48
C HIS A 480 -12.48 9.16 -13.84
N LYS A 481 -11.68 10.17 -14.24
CA LYS A 481 -11.63 11.48 -13.57
C LYS A 481 -11.55 12.65 -14.54
N TYR A 482 -10.83 12.49 -15.63
CA TYR A 482 -10.58 13.56 -16.58
C TYR A 482 -11.23 13.23 -17.91
N LEU A 483 -11.64 14.27 -18.64
CA LEU A 483 -12.09 14.13 -20.01
C LEU A 483 -11.04 14.74 -20.95
N GLU A 484 -10.52 13.95 -21.86
CA GLU A 484 -9.63 14.45 -22.92
C GLU A 484 -10.43 14.61 -24.21
N LEU A 485 -10.35 15.80 -24.80
CA LEU A 485 -11.03 16.17 -26.02
C LEU A 485 -9.99 16.42 -27.12
N THR A 486 -10.25 15.90 -28.31
CA THR A 486 -9.50 16.30 -29.52
C THR A 486 -10.38 17.23 -30.34
N LEU A 487 -9.86 18.42 -30.61
CA LEU A 487 -10.52 19.50 -31.32
C LEU A 487 -9.77 19.77 -32.62
N GLU A 488 -10.49 20.00 -33.72
CA GLU A 488 -9.90 20.21 -35.04
C GLU A 488 -10.60 21.36 -35.77
N SER A 489 -9.84 22.04 -36.62
CA SER A 489 -10.28 23.11 -37.52
C SER A 489 -9.32 23.17 -38.72
N PRO A 490 -9.68 23.87 -39.81
CA PRO A 490 -8.74 24.15 -40.89
C PRO A 490 -7.46 24.90 -40.44
N ASP A 491 -7.56 25.66 -39.35
CA ASP A 491 -6.48 26.49 -38.82
C ASP A 491 -5.52 25.71 -37.90
N GLY A 492 -5.93 24.53 -37.43
CA GLY A 492 -5.16 23.76 -36.46
C GLY A 492 -5.98 22.77 -35.65
N LYS A 493 -5.30 22.10 -34.72
CA LYS A 493 -5.88 21.13 -33.79
C LYS A 493 -5.50 21.47 -32.35
N ALA A 494 -6.32 21.04 -31.41
CA ALA A 494 -6.04 21.12 -29.99
C ALA A 494 -6.42 19.81 -29.29
N VAL A 495 -5.56 19.33 -28.39
CA VAL A 495 -5.91 18.27 -27.43
C VAL A 495 -6.06 18.94 -26.07
N VAL A 496 -7.23 18.78 -25.44
CA VAL A 496 -7.56 19.50 -24.20
C VAL A 496 -7.99 18.50 -23.14
N LYS A 497 -7.34 18.57 -21.97
CA LYS A 497 -7.70 17.78 -20.80
C LYS A 497 -8.52 18.62 -19.84
N VAL A 498 -9.71 18.14 -19.51
CA VAL A 498 -10.69 18.80 -18.65
C VAL A 498 -10.82 18.04 -17.33
N ASP A 499 -10.84 18.77 -16.22
CA ASP A 499 -11.12 18.21 -14.89
C ASP A 499 -12.60 17.84 -14.80
N GLY A 500 -12.90 16.59 -14.49
CA GLY A 500 -14.28 16.14 -14.47
C GLY A 500 -15.10 16.59 -13.25
N ALA A 501 -14.49 17.15 -12.20
CA ALA A 501 -15.23 17.67 -11.05
C ALA A 501 -15.61 19.15 -11.23
N THR A 502 -14.74 19.93 -11.86
CA THR A 502 -14.94 21.38 -12.05
C THR A 502 -15.40 21.74 -13.46
N GLY A 503 -15.07 20.93 -14.46
CA GLY A 503 -15.26 21.28 -15.87
C GLY A 503 -14.18 22.22 -16.41
N ASP A 504 -13.13 22.51 -15.62
CA ASP A 504 -12.05 23.42 -15.98
C ASP A 504 -11.01 22.74 -16.87
N VAL A 505 -10.37 23.53 -17.74
CA VAL A 505 -9.23 23.09 -18.54
C VAL A 505 -8.01 22.93 -17.64
N LEU A 506 -7.49 21.71 -17.52
CA LEU A 506 -6.30 21.39 -16.73
C LEU A 506 -5.02 21.49 -17.55
N ASP A 507 -5.07 21.00 -18.79
CA ASP A 507 -3.91 20.89 -19.67
C ASP A 507 -4.37 20.97 -21.12
N TYR A 508 -3.47 21.41 -22.01
CA TYR A 508 -3.76 21.51 -23.43
C TYR A 508 -2.48 21.45 -24.28
N LEU A 509 -2.67 21.01 -25.52
CA LEU A 509 -1.68 21.11 -26.58
C LEU A 509 -2.35 21.68 -27.82
N VAL A 510 -1.84 22.80 -28.35
CA VAL A 510 -2.38 23.47 -29.54
C VAL A 510 -1.33 23.46 -30.65
N GLU A 511 -1.73 23.06 -31.85
CA GLU A 511 -0.89 23.13 -33.06
C GLU A 511 -1.68 23.78 -34.20
N ILE A 512 -1.19 24.90 -34.73
CA ILE A 512 -1.69 25.55 -35.95
C ILE A 512 -1.25 24.78 -37.20
N THR A 513 -1.96 24.94 -38.31
CA THR A 513 -1.53 24.40 -39.61
C THR A 513 -0.41 25.23 -40.23
N PRO A 514 0.38 24.66 -41.17
CA PRO A 514 1.37 25.42 -41.93
C PRO A 514 0.75 26.62 -42.69
N GLU A 515 -0.47 26.47 -43.19
CA GLU A 515 -1.22 27.52 -43.87
C GLU A 515 -1.53 28.68 -42.91
N ARG A 516 -2.04 28.37 -41.70
CA ARG A 516 -2.29 29.39 -40.69
C ARG A 516 -1.00 30.06 -40.20
N ALA A 517 0.10 29.30 -40.12
CA ALA A 517 1.42 29.85 -39.79
C ALA A 517 1.87 30.89 -40.83
N LYS A 518 1.64 30.63 -42.14
CA LYS A 518 1.92 31.62 -43.19
C LYS A 518 1.10 32.88 -43.02
N GLU A 519 -0.19 32.75 -42.76
CA GLU A 519 -1.08 33.91 -42.56
C GLU A 519 -0.61 34.79 -41.39
N LEU A 520 -0.31 34.20 -40.24
CA LEU A 520 0.17 34.92 -39.06
C LEU A 520 1.50 35.66 -39.32
N VAL A 521 2.41 35.04 -40.08
CA VAL A 521 3.66 35.71 -40.48
C VAL A 521 3.40 36.82 -41.48
N ALA A 522 2.52 36.62 -42.46
CA ALA A 522 2.16 37.65 -43.44
C ALA A 522 1.49 38.87 -42.79
N GLU A 523 0.66 38.66 -41.75
CA GLU A 523 0.06 39.75 -40.96
C GLU A 523 1.13 40.62 -40.27
N ARG A 524 2.23 40.02 -39.81
CA ARG A 524 3.33 40.73 -39.12
C ARG A 524 4.40 41.28 -40.07
N TYR A 525 4.57 40.67 -41.23
CA TYR A 525 5.53 41.04 -42.27
C TYR A 525 4.82 41.29 -43.61
N PRO A 526 3.96 42.32 -43.71
CA PRO A 526 3.07 42.52 -44.86
C PRO A 526 3.80 42.79 -46.18
N ASP A 527 5.02 43.33 -46.12
CA ASP A 527 5.84 43.63 -47.29
C ASP A 527 6.72 42.44 -47.74
N PHE A 528 6.61 41.28 -47.10
CA PHE A 528 7.40 40.09 -47.40
C PHE A 528 6.52 38.98 -47.99
N GLU A 529 7.00 38.36 -49.07
CA GLU A 529 6.41 37.15 -49.64
C GLU A 529 7.02 35.91 -48.99
N ILE A 530 6.18 35.01 -48.49
CA ILE A 530 6.63 33.77 -47.83
C ILE A 530 6.97 32.72 -48.88
N THR A 531 8.25 32.33 -48.94
CA THR A 531 8.77 31.40 -49.95
C THR A 531 8.83 29.95 -49.46
N SER A 532 8.94 29.73 -48.16
CA SER A 532 8.95 28.37 -47.59
C SER A 532 8.43 28.34 -46.15
N VAL A 533 7.85 27.20 -45.77
CA VAL A 533 7.49 26.84 -44.40
C VAL A 533 7.94 25.41 -44.14
N GLU A 534 8.70 25.21 -43.07
CA GLU A 534 9.14 23.89 -42.61
C GLU A 534 8.70 23.71 -41.15
N GLY A 535 8.00 22.61 -40.85
CA GLY A 535 7.69 22.24 -39.46
C GLY A 535 8.83 21.44 -38.83
N LYS A 536 9.31 21.86 -37.66
CA LYS A 536 10.33 21.15 -36.86
C LYS A 536 9.92 21.16 -35.39
N ASP A 537 9.83 19.98 -34.78
CA ASP A 537 9.49 19.79 -33.36
C ASP A 537 8.27 20.62 -32.92
N ALA A 538 8.49 21.66 -32.11
CA ALA A 538 7.48 22.55 -31.53
C ALA A 538 7.25 23.85 -32.31
N GLU A 539 7.90 24.03 -33.47
CA GLU A 539 7.93 25.31 -34.19
C GLU A 539 7.85 25.13 -35.73
N TYR A 540 7.49 26.21 -36.39
CA TYR A 540 7.62 26.43 -37.82
C TYR A 540 8.80 27.36 -38.08
N VAL A 541 9.61 27.03 -39.09
CA VAL A 541 10.63 27.91 -39.64
C VAL A 541 10.14 28.37 -41.00
N LEU A 542 9.91 29.67 -41.13
CA LEU A 542 9.45 30.30 -42.36
C LEU A 542 10.58 31.13 -42.96
N LYS A 543 10.72 31.11 -44.28
CA LYS A 543 11.52 32.10 -45.01
C LYS A 543 10.61 33.02 -45.77
N ALA A 544 10.84 34.31 -45.65
CA ALA A 544 10.11 35.33 -46.38
C ALA A 544 11.09 36.32 -47.03
N GLU A 545 10.72 36.89 -48.15
CA GLU A 545 11.57 37.83 -48.88
C GLU A 545 10.80 39.05 -49.37
N ASN A 546 11.49 40.19 -49.45
CA ASN A 546 10.96 41.41 -50.08
C ASN A 546 11.96 41.92 -51.13
N GLU A 547 11.85 43.18 -51.56
CA GLU A 547 12.77 43.74 -52.55
C GLU A 547 14.23 43.77 -52.10
N MET A 548 14.49 43.85 -50.79
CA MET A 548 15.84 44.03 -50.24
C MET A 548 16.39 42.83 -49.49
N HIS A 549 15.55 42.12 -48.74
CA HIS A 549 15.98 41.18 -47.71
C HIS A 549 15.29 39.83 -47.87
N VAL A 550 15.99 38.79 -47.41
CA VAL A 550 15.45 37.49 -47.05
C VAL A 550 15.52 37.38 -45.52
N VAL A 551 14.38 37.10 -44.89
CA VAL A 551 14.28 36.90 -43.44
C VAL A 551 13.93 35.45 -43.14
N THR A 552 14.48 34.93 -42.04
CA THR A 552 14.08 33.65 -41.46
C THR A 552 13.35 33.91 -40.15
N ILE A 553 12.15 33.37 -40.04
CA ILE A 553 11.23 33.60 -38.93
C ILE A 553 10.93 32.26 -38.27
N ARG A 554 11.04 32.20 -36.94
CA ARG A 554 10.57 31.07 -36.13
C ARG A 554 9.22 31.42 -35.54
N LEU A 555 8.27 30.51 -35.69
CA LEU A 555 6.92 30.62 -35.15
C LEU A 555 6.60 29.39 -34.31
N SER A 556 6.24 29.54 -33.05
CA SER A 556 5.77 28.41 -32.25
C SER A 556 4.51 27.78 -32.85
N LYS A 557 4.36 26.46 -32.71
CA LYS A 557 3.18 25.76 -33.23
C LYS A 557 1.87 26.14 -32.55
N ASP A 558 1.91 26.72 -31.35
CA ASP A 558 0.72 27.32 -30.72
C ASP A 558 0.38 28.71 -31.31
N GLY A 559 1.23 29.24 -32.20
CA GLY A 559 1.06 30.48 -32.91
C GLY A 559 1.28 31.76 -32.08
N LYS A 560 1.86 31.66 -30.88
CA LYS A 560 2.06 32.81 -29.98
C LYS A 560 3.41 33.52 -30.14
N LEU A 561 4.48 32.75 -30.28
CA LEU A 561 5.84 33.29 -30.34
C LEU A 561 6.28 33.39 -31.79
N VAL A 562 6.41 34.61 -32.28
CA VAL A 562 6.95 34.91 -33.61
C VAL A 562 8.24 35.71 -33.43
N GLU A 563 9.37 35.16 -33.88
CA GLU A 563 10.69 35.74 -33.76
C GLU A 563 11.41 35.73 -35.12
N GLU A 564 11.95 36.88 -35.53
CA GLU A 564 12.89 36.94 -36.65
C GLU A 564 14.27 36.52 -36.12
N VAL A 565 14.81 35.42 -36.65
CA VAL A 565 16.11 34.88 -36.21
C VAL A 565 17.25 35.23 -37.14
N ASP A 566 16.94 35.61 -38.38
CA ASP A 566 17.94 36.00 -39.34
C ASP A 566 17.38 36.97 -40.38
N ARG A 567 18.22 37.92 -40.79
CA ARG A 567 17.96 38.89 -41.85
C ARG A 567 19.19 39.03 -42.71
N VAL A 568 19.02 38.79 -44.00
CA VAL A 568 20.10 38.79 -44.98
C VAL A 568 19.69 39.66 -46.17
N LEU A 569 20.60 40.52 -46.63
CA LEU A 569 20.43 41.26 -47.87
C LEU A 569 20.35 40.29 -49.06
N LYS A 570 19.47 40.54 -50.03
CA LYS A 570 19.39 39.71 -51.25
C LYS A 570 20.76 39.64 -51.94
N ARG A 571 21.10 38.44 -52.43
CA ARG A 571 22.42 38.16 -53.05
C ARG A 571 22.72 39.13 -54.18
N GLU A 572 21.74 39.43 -55.01
CA GLU A 572 21.87 40.32 -56.18
C GLU A 572 22.22 41.75 -55.74
N LEU A 573 21.67 42.22 -54.61
CA LEU A 573 21.99 43.53 -54.06
C LEU A 573 23.36 43.54 -53.39
N ALA A 574 23.71 42.48 -52.65
CA ALA A 574 25.04 42.33 -52.05
C ALA A 574 26.13 42.33 -53.14
N GLU A 575 25.90 41.60 -54.24
CA GLU A 575 26.81 41.54 -55.39
C GLU A 575 26.92 42.90 -56.09
N LYS A 576 25.82 43.63 -56.24
CA LYS A 576 25.83 44.98 -56.80
C LYS A 576 26.66 45.94 -55.94
N ILE A 577 26.44 45.96 -54.62
CA ILE A 577 27.20 46.79 -53.68
C ILE A 577 28.69 46.41 -53.71
N ALA A 578 28.99 45.11 -53.72
CA ALA A 578 30.36 44.62 -53.80
C ALA A 578 31.05 45.05 -55.08
N LEU A 579 30.36 44.98 -56.23
CA LEU A 579 30.89 45.38 -57.52
C LEU A 579 31.14 46.89 -57.58
N GLU A 580 30.22 47.70 -57.07
CA GLU A 580 30.41 49.16 -56.94
C GLU A 580 31.65 49.47 -56.11
N ARG A 581 31.80 48.82 -54.95
CA ARG A 581 32.98 49.01 -54.09
C ARG A 581 34.28 48.51 -54.73
N ALA A 582 34.27 47.36 -55.40
CA ALA A 582 35.42 46.82 -56.10
C ALA A 582 35.88 47.77 -57.22
N ARG A 583 34.94 48.44 -57.90
CA ARG A 583 35.23 49.43 -58.95
C ARG A 583 35.80 50.74 -58.44
N GLU A 584 35.49 51.13 -57.21
CA GLU A 584 36.19 52.25 -56.55
C GLU A 584 37.66 51.92 -56.27
N VAL A 585 37.97 50.64 -56.05
CA VAL A 585 39.34 50.16 -55.85
C VAL A 585 40.10 50.08 -57.18
N ASP A 586 39.47 49.56 -58.23
CA ASP A 586 39.98 49.45 -59.61
C ASP A 586 38.80 49.50 -60.60
N GLU A 587 38.74 50.52 -61.46
CA GLU A 587 37.59 50.77 -62.34
C GLU A 587 37.21 49.57 -63.25
N GLU A 588 38.18 48.69 -63.56
CA GLU A 588 37.97 47.50 -64.39
C GLU A 588 37.67 46.22 -63.56
N ALA A 589 37.39 46.35 -62.25
CA ALA A 589 37.11 45.22 -61.38
C ALA A 589 35.80 44.48 -61.70
N GLY A 590 35.88 43.15 -61.62
CA GLY A 590 34.75 42.21 -61.62
C GLY A 590 34.74 41.34 -60.37
N ILE A 591 33.57 40.79 -60.04
CA ILE A 591 33.40 39.86 -58.92
C ILE A 591 33.69 38.43 -59.41
N ASP A 592 34.60 37.74 -58.73
CA ASP A 592 34.97 36.35 -59.03
C ASP A 592 34.10 35.36 -58.26
N SER A 593 33.84 35.67 -56.98
CA SER A 593 32.99 34.85 -56.11
C SER A 593 32.29 35.70 -55.06
N ILE A 594 31.07 35.30 -54.69
CA ILE A 594 30.31 35.84 -53.56
C ILE A 594 29.64 34.69 -52.82
N SER A 595 29.83 34.62 -51.50
CA SER A 595 29.23 33.61 -50.65
C SER A 595 28.79 34.20 -49.31
N LEU A 596 27.76 33.62 -48.71
CA LEU A 596 27.25 34.02 -47.40
C LEU A 596 27.70 32.99 -46.35
N ASN A 597 28.58 33.43 -45.45
CA ASN A 597 28.93 32.72 -44.23
C ASN A 597 28.27 33.47 -43.04
N ASP A 598 29.07 34.07 -42.15
CA ASP A 598 28.57 35.00 -41.13
C ASP A 598 28.20 36.37 -41.75
N ASN A 599 28.97 36.78 -42.76
CA ASN A 599 28.80 37.98 -43.57
C ASN A 599 28.97 37.61 -45.06
N TRP A 600 28.69 38.55 -45.95
CA TRP A 600 28.96 38.35 -47.38
C TRP A 600 30.46 38.44 -47.63
N GLU A 601 31.07 37.34 -48.06
CA GLU A 601 32.47 37.29 -48.45
C GLU A 601 32.56 37.33 -49.97
N VAL A 602 33.34 38.29 -50.47
CA VAL A 602 33.44 38.59 -51.90
C VAL A 602 34.89 38.61 -52.32
N GLU A 603 35.22 37.95 -53.41
CA GLU A 603 36.51 38.06 -54.08
C GLU A 603 36.33 38.83 -55.39
N PHE A 604 37.25 39.76 -55.66
CA PHE A 604 37.22 40.55 -56.89
C PHE A 604 38.61 40.65 -57.53
N THR A 605 38.60 40.74 -58.86
CA THR A 605 39.78 40.93 -59.69
C THR A 605 39.56 42.10 -60.61
N GLY A 606 40.43 43.11 -60.50
CA GLY A 606 40.57 44.19 -61.46
C GLY A 606 41.88 44.10 -62.24
N LYS A 607 42.13 45.10 -63.07
CA LYS A 607 43.30 45.12 -63.95
C LYS A 607 44.61 45.28 -63.18
N THR A 608 44.60 46.16 -62.19
CA THR A 608 45.76 46.53 -61.39
C THR A 608 45.71 46.02 -59.97
N LYS A 609 44.52 45.70 -59.45
CA LYS A 609 44.34 45.21 -58.08
C LYS A 609 43.42 44.00 -58.03
N ILE A 610 43.68 43.13 -57.06
CA ILE A 610 42.83 42.01 -56.64
C ILE A 610 42.58 42.12 -55.15
N GLY A 611 41.46 41.60 -54.66
CA GLY A 611 41.19 41.66 -53.23
C GLY A 611 39.97 40.89 -52.78
N THR A 612 39.73 40.97 -51.48
CA THR A 612 38.53 40.45 -50.85
C THR A 612 37.79 41.57 -50.10
N LEU A 613 36.46 41.49 -50.10
CA LEU A 613 35.56 42.35 -49.33
C LEU A 613 34.73 41.48 -48.39
N VAL A 614 34.56 41.94 -47.16
CA VAL A 614 33.56 41.38 -46.24
C VAL A 614 32.47 42.43 -46.07
N LEU A 615 31.26 42.16 -46.56
CA LEU A 615 30.11 43.05 -46.43
C LEU A 615 29.17 42.54 -45.33
N HIS A 616 28.67 43.45 -44.50
CA HIS A 616 27.71 43.13 -43.45
C HIS A 616 26.47 42.46 -44.05
N ARG A 617 26.09 41.29 -43.50
CA ARG A 617 25.05 40.41 -44.07
C ARG A 617 23.72 41.10 -44.40
N ALA A 618 23.30 42.08 -43.60
CA ALA A 618 21.98 42.72 -43.69
C ALA A 618 21.99 44.09 -44.37
N THR A 619 23.09 44.84 -44.26
CA THR A 619 23.18 46.24 -44.72
C THR A 619 24.03 46.40 -45.98
N GLY A 620 24.92 45.44 -46.25
CA GLY A 620 25.91 45.55 -47.33
C GLY A 620 27.08 46.49 -47.02
N GLU A 621 27.17 47.04 -45.80
CA GLU A 621 28.29 47.89 -45.39
C GLU A 621 29.61 47.12 -45.40
N VAL A 622 30.68 47.75 -45.91
CA VAL A 622 32.01 47.14 -45.95
C VAL A 622 32.59 47.07 -44.53
N LEU A 623 32.75 45.86 -44.01
CA LEU A 623 33.35 45.58 -42.71
C LEU A 623 34.87 45.42 -42.82
N GLU A 624 35.33 44.74 -43.86
CA GLU A 624 36.74 44.49 -44.12
C GLU A 624 37.05 44.57 -45.60
N GLU A 625 38.22 45.13 -45.93
CA GLU A 625 38.71 45.28 -47.29
C GLU A 625 40.20 44.93 -47.35
N ASN A 626 40.53 43.89 -48.11
CA ASN A 626 41.90 43.39 -48.27
C ASN A 626 42.32 43.44 -49.73
N VAL A 627 43.06 44.48 -50.09
CA VAL A 627 43.44 44.78 -51.48
C VAL A 627 44.94 44.64 -51.69
N ARG A 628 45.32 44.07 -52.83
CA ARG A 628 46.70 43.92 -53.28
C ARG A 628 46.80 44.27 -54.76
N PHE A 629 47.95 44.78 -55.18
CA PHE A 629 48.27 44.93 -56.59
C PHE A 629 48.42 43.57 -57.27
N THR A 630 47.98 43.47 -58.52
CA THR A 630 48.21 42.31 -59.36
C THR A 630 49.70 42.19 -59.69
N GLU A 631 50.15 40.97 -59.99
CA GLU A 631 51.54 40.72 -60.36
C GLU A 631 51.96 41.55 -61.58
N MET A 632 51.04 41.67 -62.55
CA MET A 632 51.21 42.49 -63.75
C MET A 632 51.35 43.98 -63.43
N ALA A 633 50.57 44.52 -62.49
CA ALA A 633 50.69 45.91 -62.08
C ALA A 633 52.01 46.20 -61.37
N ILE A 634 52.43 45.31 -60.46
CA ILE A 634 53.72 45.44 -59.78
C ILE A 634 54.88 45.37 -60.77
N GLU A 635 54.81 44.45 -61.73
CA GLU A 635 55.80 44.35 -62.80
C GLU A 635 55.88 45.65 -63.61
N ALA A 636 54.75 46.18 -64.07
CA ALA A 636 54.68 47.42 -64.83
C ALA A 636 55.19 48.62 -64.02
N MET A 637 54.77 48.75 -62.76
CA MET A 637 55.24 49.81 -61.85
C MET A 637 56.75 49.75 -61.64
N TYR A 638 57.31 48.54 -61.50
CA TYR A 638 58.74 48.38 -61.32
C TYR A 638 59.53 48.65 -62.60
N HIS A 639 59.03 48.23 -63.78
CA HIS A 639 59.64 48.59 -65.06
C HIS A 639 59.68 50.11 -65.25
N GLU A 640 58.58 50.80 -64.93
CA GLU A 640 58.52 52.25 -64.97
C GLU A 640 59.50 52.90 -63.97
N HIS A 641 59.63 52.33 -62.76
CA HIS A 641 60.63 52.75 -61.79
C HIS A 641 62.06 52.61 -62.34
N LEU A 642 62.39 51.47 -62.96
CA LEU A 642 63.72 51.26 -63.55
C LEU A 642 64.02 52.24 -64.68
N MET A 643 63.02 52.55 -65.51
CA MET A 643 63.15 53.56 -66.55
C MET A 643 63.41 54.95 -65.96
N LYS A 644 62.68 55.36 -64.91
CA LYS A 644 62.82 56.69 -64.29
C LYS A 644 64.10 56.83 -63.45
N SER A 645 64.43 55.83 -62.65
CA SER A 645 65.54 55.88 -61.68
C SER A 645 66.89 55.49 -62.28
N PHE A 646 66.90 54.56 -63.25
CA PHE A 646 68.13 54.00 -63.82
C PHE A 646 68.25 54.22 -65.34
N GLY A 647 67.25 54.81 -66.00
CA GLY A 647 67.29 55.11 -67.43
C GLY A 647 67.13 53.89 -68.34
N GLU A 648 66.70 52.75 -67.80
CA GLU A 648 66.55 51.50 -68.55
C GLU A 648 65.29 51.55 -69.44
N ARG A 649 65.48 51.48 -70.77
CA ARG A 649 64.37 51.59 -71.75
C ARG A 649 63.90 50.26 -72.29
N GLU A 650 64.76 49.25 -72.27
CA GLU A 650 64.44 47.88 -72.69
C GLU A 650 64.74 46.96 -71.52
N VAL A 651 63.67 46.57 -70.81
CA VAL A 651 63.75 45.70 -69.64
C VAL A 651 62.95 44.42 -69.88
N ARG A 652 63.43 43.30 -69.34
CA ARG A 652 62.72 42.01 -69.40
C ARG A 652 62.67 41.38 -68.02
N THR A 653 61.48 41.05 -67.54
CA THR A 653 61.34 40.27 -66.30
C THR A 653 61.82 38.85 -66.55
N GLU A 654 62.81 38.43 -65.76
CA GLU A 654 63.33 37.07 -65.78
C GLU A 654 62.62 36.17 -64.77
N ARG A 655 62.23 36.73 -63.63
CA ARG A 655 61.56 36.00 -62.56
C ARG A 655 60.66 36.94 -61.78
N LEU A 656 59.44 36.51 -61.55
CA LEU A 656 58.51 37.11 -60.62
C LEU A 656 58.03 35.98 -59.69
N THR A 657 58.13 36.19 -58.38
CA THR A 657 57.72 35.17 -57.40
C THR A 657 56.94 35.84 -56.28
N HIS A 658 55.72 35.39 -56.07
CA HIS A 658 54.79 35.96 -55.10
C HIS A 658 54.77 35.13 -53.83
N TYR A 659 55.14 35.78 -52.72
CA TYR A 659 55.06 35.20 -51.38
C TYR A 659 53.77 35.70 -50.73
N LYS A 660 52.63 35.09 -51.09
CA LYS A 660 51.27 35.51 -50.67
C LYS A 660 51.15 35.67 -49.15
N ASP A 661 51.76 34.78 -48.38
CA ASP A 661 51.72 34.79 -46.91
C ASP A 661 52.54 35.93 -46.29
N LYS A 662 53.53 36.43 -47.03
CA LYS A 662 54.45 37.49 -46.56
C LYS A 662 54.10 38.87 -47.12
N GLY A 663 53.09 38.97 -47.99
CA GLY A 663 52.61 40.24 -48.54
C GLY A 663 53.59 40.97 -49.46
N TYR A 664 54.53 40.24 -50.10
CA TYR A 664 55.46 40.84 -51.05
C TYR A 664 55.71 39.95 -52.27
N ILE A 665 56.14 40.58 -53.37
CA ILE A 665 56.66 39.93 -54.56
C ILE A 665 58.16 40.20 -54.66
N THR A 666 58.93 39.19 -55.06
CA THR A 666 60.29 39.41 -55.53
C THR A 666 60.30 39.40 -57.04
N ILE A 667 60.90 40.42 -57.64
CA ILE A 667 61.01 40.57 -59.09
C ILE A 667 62.49 40.69 -59.48
N LYS A 668 62.88 39.96 -60.52
CA LYS A 668 64.19 39.99 -61.18
C LYS A 668 63.99 40.47 -62.61
N VAL A 669 64.65 41.55 -62.98
CA VAL A 669 64.53 42.20 -64.29
C VAL A 669 65.92 42.37 -64.91
N SER A 670 66.09 42.00 -66.18
CA SER A 670 67.29 42.29 -66.96
C SER A 670 67.12 43.58 -67.76
N GLY A 671 68.12 44.47 -67.67
CA GLY A 671 68.27 45.68 -68.49
C GLY A 671 69.51 45.61 -69.40
N ALA A 672 69.92 46.75 -69.97
CA ALA A 672 70.95 46.80 -71.02
C ALA A 672 72.36 46.31 -70.58
N GLY A 673 72.67 46.38 -69.28
CA GLY A 673 73.96 45.92 -68.74
C GLY A 673 73.92 45.40 -67.29
N ARG A 674 72.75 45.40 -66.66
CA ARG A 674 72.55 45.04 -65.24
C ARG A 674 71.30 44.17 -65.04
N LEU A 675 71.35 43.36 -63.99
CA LEU A 675 70.22 42.67 -63.41
C LEU A 675 69.76 43.46 -62.18
N TYR A 676 68.45 43.68 -62.09
CA TYR A 676 67.77 44.38 -61.03
C TYR A 676 66.95 43.39 -60.23
N TYR A 677 67.06 43.44 -58.91
CA TYR A 677 66.32 42.60 -57.98
C TYR A 677 65.57 43.50 -57.02
N ALA A 678 64.26 43.34 -56.92
CA ALA A 678 63.48 44.05 -55.92
C ALA A 678 62.56 43.12 -55.15
N ARG A 679 62.29 43.52 -53.91
CA ARG A 679 61.19 43.02 -53.10
C ARG A 679 60.18 44.15 -52.99
N ILE A 680 58.95 43.91 -53.40
CA ILE A 680 57.90 44.94 -53.52
C ILE A 680 56.71 44.49 -52.68
N ASP A 681 56.24 45.38 -51.80
CA ASP A 681 55.06 45.16 -50.97
C ASP A 681 53.80 45.10 -51.85
N THR A 682 53.02 44.03 -51.74
CA THR A 682 51.87 43.81 -52.64
C THR A 682 50.66 44.66 -52.28
N ARG A 683 50.57 45.24 -51.07
CA ARG A 683 49.46 46.11 -50.68
C ARG A 683 49.68 47.55 -51.14
N THR A 684 50.92 48.02 -51.04
CA THR A 684 51.28 49.41 -51.27
C THR A 684 51.99 49.67 -52.59
N GLY A 685 52.50 48.61 -53.24
CA GLY A 685 53.34 48.72 -54.44
C GLY A 685 54.72 49.33 -54.17
N LYS A 686 55.09 49.55 -52.90
CA LYS A 686 56.37 50.15 -52.52
C LYS A 686 57.49 49.14 -52.59
N ILE A 687 58.63 49.56 -53.14
CA ILE A 687 59.86 48.77 -53.14
C ILE A 687 60.41 48.74 -51.71
N ILE A 688 60.42 47.55 -51.10
CA ILE A 688 60.94 47.28 -49.75
C ILE A 688 62.47 47.22 -49.78
N SER A 689 63.03 46.56 -50.79
CA SER A 689 64.47 46.48 -50.99
C SER A 689 64.80 46.32 -52.47
N GLU A 690 65.87 46.97 -52.92
CA GLU A 690 66.34 46.94 -54.30
C GLU A 690 67.86 46.72 -54.33
N ASP A 691 68.33 45.84 -55.21
CA ASP A 691 69.75 45.60 -55.45
C ASP A 691 70.03 45.40 -56.94
N THR A 692 71.26 45.71 -57.37
CA THR A 692 71.69 45.56 -58.77
C THR A 692 73.01 44.80 -58.92
N ALA A 693 73.12 43.99 -59.97
CA ALA A 693 74.33 43.28 -60.35
C ALA A 693 74.67 43.48 -61.85
N PRO A 694 75.95 43.67 -62.24
CA PRO A 694 76.34 43.73 -63.65
C PRO A 694 76.14 42.38 -64.34
N ILE A 695 75.83 42.38 -65.65
CA ILE A 695 75.62 41.15 -66.45
C ILE A 695 76.96 40.50 -66.83
N LYS A 696 78.01 41.29 -67.09
CA LYS A 696 79.36 40.82 -67.51
C LYS A 696 80.46 41.42 -66.62
N GLY A 697 81.52 40.65 -66.34
CA GLY A 697 82.69 41.07 -65.53
C GLY A 697 83.23 39.99 -64.60
N ILE A 698 84.46 40.14 -64.10
CA ILE A 698 85.18 39.11 -63.30
C ILE A 698 84.45 38.79 -61.98
N THR A 699 83.81 39.78 -61.34
CA THR A 699 83.04 39.62 -60.09
C THR A 699 81.52 39.52 -60.30
N ALA A 700 81.04 39.61 -61.54
CA ALA A 700 79.61 39.66 -61.87
C ALA A 700 78.86 38.38 -61.45
N LYS A 701 79.42 37.20 -61.76
CA LYS A 701 78.83 35.91 -61.39
C LYS A 701 78.68 35.72 -59.88
N LEU A 702 79.67 36.12 -59.08
CA LEU A 702 79.64 36.03 -57.62
C LEU A 702 78.53 36.92 -57.03
N LYS A 703 78.41 38.16 -57.50
CA LYS A 703 77.36 39.09 -57.04
C LYS A 703 75.96 38.63 -57.45
N GLN A 704 75.81 38.08 -58.67
CA GLN A 704 74.54 37.51 -59.12
C GLN A 704 74.09 36.32 -58.25
N ILE A 705 74.99 35.38 -57.93
CA ILE A 705 74.69 34.24 -57.05
C ILE A 705 74.24 34.72 -55.66
N GLN A 706 74.91 35.74 -55.10
CA GLN A 706 74.55 36.31 -53.81
C GLN A 706 73.16 36.95 -53.80
N LEU A 707 72.82 37.75 -54.82
CA LEU A 707 71.50 38.37 -54.93
C LEU A 707 70.40 37.37 -55.29
N GLU A 708 70.71 36.35 -56.11
CA GLU A 708 69.78 35.27 -56.38
C GLU A 708 69.42 34.49 -55.11
N SER A 709 70.35 34.31 -54.17
CA SER A 709 70.05 33.72 -52.87
C SER A 709 69.25 34.64 -51.93
N LYS A 710 69.38 35.97 -52.06
CA LYS A 710 68.68 36.96 -51.22
C LYS A 710 67.22 37.20 -51.65
N TYR A 711 66.96 37.10 -52.96
CA TYR A 711 65.67 37.39 -53.61
C TYR A 711 65.00 36.16 -54.25
N LYS A 712 65.44 34.95 -53.86
CA LYS A 712 64.74 33.68 -54.05
C LYS A 712 64.02 33.32 -52.76
#